data_AF-A0A318RQK0-F1
#
_entry.id   AF-A0A318RQK0-F1
#
_cell.length_a   1.000
_cell.length_b   1.000
_cell.length_c   1.000
_cell.angle_alpha   90.00
_cell.angle_beta   90.00
_cell.angle_gamma   90.00
#
_symmetry.space_group_name_H-M   'P 1'
#
loop_
_entity.id
_entity.type
_entity.pdbx_description
1 polymer ?
#
loop_
_entity_poly.entity_id
_entity_poly.type
_entity_poly.pdbx_seq_one_letter_code
_entity_poly.pdbx_strand_id
1 'polypeptide(L)'
;MRVLIALLGVLAVVGVFVIGSGPPAGAAPGDDGSETGEFLRISLDAIDPSAVTTTSPGTVTARGTLTNVGDRPVNNIAMRLQRAPQVTTSEGLGDSLSADANSFDVVGAFQDISEQLAPGKSLPFTLRINLSDNSSGDPSLQIDRPGVYPILINVNGTPDYGVPARLDDSRTLLPVMGLPADRDRARTAEQSADPLTSPIGGDGSIPPDTSAPVGLTMLWPIAAPASLAPGVTGGGDETVRLMDNGLQQSISPGGRLDNLLMAMEQVHADDPDSQLSRSLCLAVDPDLLISVQSMTEPYLVSTDPGDPTGPAREGTGTPDAIAFLDRLSALAGQTCVVATSFAHVDTAALTRVADKDLSEIGLRAPADIVDNILGVKSVRGLAIPPSGVLDDASADLVRDTLSTGAIVSASGIDNSAPTSPDGTYPLGDDLAVQTYDPALASALAALGTTPHSAQVTPNAQRAGWVRGSEQARRQTAIASLMFTALEPSASAATPQQLATPAPADPIADRIGRGEVLIAPPTWSATPEDTKSVLSAMTMLLGSDLAVARPLPGITEELTTIASTPAGAGLVAPRATQIAGPSPQAIAAVRSSSSAISQLQDSMTTRSDVPITPAAYMAPLREDLLRAMASVSPQDQDAAARAASMRTSAVSITVASISDGVGILDPGGRFTLASERSPLLLVIRNDLPVAMRARLNITVPEGMTVGDLGVIEIPPNGTRQIEIPTRADRSRSMTVEIGLVTTNGVPLGDPINLSVHSNAYGKPLFIITICAGVLLVFLAGRRLWHRFRGEPDPADLDRPEPDERDRLMADSRALHSPPERGGHHPDGGHR
;
A
#
# COMPACT_ATOMS: atom_id res chain seq x y z
N MET A 1 11.09 54.24 -12.43
CA MET A 1 11.08 55.10 -13.64
C MET A 1 12.12 56.20 -13.45
N ARG A 2 13.05 56.33 -14.40
CA ARG A 2 14.17 57.29 -14.51
C ARG A 2 15.42 56.89 -13.69
N VAL A 3 16.41 56.21 -14.31
CA VAL A 3 17.42 56.70 -15.29
C VAL A 3 18.45 57.57 -14.58
N LEU A 4 19.77 57.49 -14.74
CA LEU A 4 20.76 56.59 -15.36
C LEU A 4 22.07 57.42 -15.24
N ILE A 5 23.24 56.79 -15.44
CA ILE A 5 24.47 57.39 -16.01
C ILE A 5 25.28 58.33 -15.09
N ALA A 6 26.61 58.28 -15.01
CA ALA A 6 27.63 57.39 -15.56
C ALA A 6 29.04 57.89 -15.18
N LEU A 7 30.05 57.05 -15.47
CA LEU A 7 31.40 57.39 -15.97
C LEU A 7 32.36 58.10 -14.96
N LEU A 8 33.68 57.90 -14.92
CA LEU A 8 34.69 57.02 -15.54
C LEU A 8 36.06 57.48 -14.98
N GLY A 9 37.12 56.64 -15.05
CA GLY A 9 38.51 57.09 -15.17
C GLY A 9 39.32 57.20 -13.86
N VAL A 10 40.08 56.18 -13.44
CA VAL A 10 41.48 55.87 -13.81
C VAL A 10 42.51 56.88 -13.27
N LEU A 11 43.35 56.48 -12.30
CA LEU A 11 44.82 56.42 -12.48
C LEU A 11 45.53 55.72 -11.31
N ALA A 12 46.52 54.92 -11.66
CA ALA A 12 47.36 54.09 -10.81
C ALA A 12 48.48 54.87 -10.11
N VAL A 13 48.90 54.39 -8.94
CA VAL A 13 50.25 54.60 -8.39
C VAL A 13 50.83 53.24 -8.02
N VAL A 14 51.95 52.94 -8.67
CA VAL A 14 52.82 51.79 -8.47
C VAL A 14 53.62 52.00 -7.19
N GLY A 15 53.57 51.02 -6.28
CA GLY A 15 54.48 50.89 -5.15
C GLY A 15 55.03 49.47 -5.11
N VAL A 16 56.22 49.27 -5.67
CA VAL A 16 56.99 48.03 -5.60
C VAL A 16 57.64 47.93 -4.23
N PHE A 17 57.32 46.88 -3.47
CA PHE A 17 58.17 46.37 -2.40
C PHE A 17 58.33 44.85 -2.60
N VAL A 18 59.57 44.44 -2.83
CA VAL A 18 59.99 43.05 -2.94
C VAL A 18 60.31 42.54 -1.54
N ILE A 19 59.59 41.51 -1.07
CA ILE A 19 60.03 40.64 0.03
C ILE A 19 59.68 39.18 -0.32
N GLY A 20 60.73 38.38 -0.47
CA GLY A 20 60.87 37.01 0.08
C GLY A 20 59.79 35.98 -0.20
N SER A 21 60.09 35.07 -1.13
CA SER A 21 59.41 33.82 -1.43
C SER A 21 59.42 32.80 -0.27
N GLY A 22 58.23 32.31 0.09
CA GLY A 22 57.99 30.98 0.67
C GLY A 22 56.76 30.40 -0.04
N PRO A 23 56.69 29.09 -0.34
CA PRO A 23 55.54 28.53 -1.06
C PRO A 23 54.32 28.52 -0.13
N PRO A 24 53.17 29.10 -0.52
CA PRO A 24 51.94 28.88 0.22
C PRO A 24 51.44 27.45 -0.05
N ALA A 25 51.01 26.80 1.02
CA ALA A 25 50.22 25.57 0.97
C ALA A 25 49.00 25.79 0.07
N GLY A 26 48.86 24.97 -0.97
CA GLY A 26 47.75 25.07 -1.91
C GLY A 26 46.43 24.68 -1.23
N ALA A 27 45.52 25.64 -1.13
CA ALA A 27 44.11 25.38 -0.94
C ALA A 27 43.56 24.66 -2.19
N ALA A 28 42.78 23.60 -2.00
CA ALA A 28 42.13 22.87 -3.08
C ALA A 28 41.07 23.76 -3.78
N PRO A 29 40.91 23.70 -5.12
CA PRO A 29 39.84 24.40 -5.82
C PRO A 29 38.49 23.74 -5.53
N GLY A 30 37.46 24.57 -5.29
CA GLY A 30 36.06 24.15 -5.15
C GLY A 30 35.43 23.75 -6.49
N ASP A 31 34.36 22.94 -6.36
CA ASP A 31 33.53 22.38 -7.42
C ASP A 31 32.95 23.44 -8.37
N ASP A 32 33.28 23.34 -9.66
CA ASP A 32 32.49 23.90 -10.75
C ASP A 32 31.85 22.76 -11.55
N GLY A 33 30.51 22.73 -11.53
CA GLY A 33 29.66 21.73 -12.15
C GLY A 33 29.79 21.68 -13.67
N SER A 34 30.62 20.76 -14.14
CA SER A 34 30.63 20.26 -15.52
C SER A 34 30.49 18.73 -15.47
N GLU A 35 29.67 18.18 -16.37
CA GLU A 35 29.43 16.74 -16.54
C GLU A 35 30.75 15.95 -16.52
N THR A 36 31.13 15.45 -15.35
CA THR A 36 32.30 14.63 -15.14
C THR A 36 31.78 13.27 -14.74
N GLY A 37 31.96 12.29 -15.63
CA GLY A 37 31.63 10.91 -15.33
C GLY A 37 32.32 10.48 -14.04
N GLU A 38 31.58 9.82 -13.16
CA GLU A 38 32.13 9.18 -11.98
C GLU A 38 33.32 8.28 -12.41
N PHE A 39 34.53 8.59 -11.93
CA PHE A 39 35.73 7.87 -12.36
C PHE A 39 36.05 6.70 -11.44
N LEU A 40 35.93 6.91 -10.13
CA LEU A 40 36.16 5.89 -9.12
C LEU A 40 34.90 5.66 -8.32
N ARG A 41 34.74 4.46 -7.78
CA ARG A 41 33.69 4.11 -6.83
C ARG A 41 34.27 3.31 -5.67
N ILE A 42 34.01 3.75 -4.45
CA ILE A 42 34.36 3.10 -3.20
C ILE A 42 33.21 2.17 -2.79
N SER A 43 33.51 0.88 -2.64
CA SER A 43 32.67 -0.07 -1.92
C SER A 43 33.31 -0.38 -0.58
N LEU A 44 32.64 -0.06 0.53
CA LEU A 44 33.07 -0.48 1.85
C LEU A 44 32.69 -1.95 2.06
N ASP A 45 33.62 -2.75 2.57
CA ASP A 45 33.39 -4.17 2.86
C ASP A 45 33.38 -4.43 4.37
N ALA A 46 34.15 -3.66 5.16
CA ALA A 46 34.12 -3.72 6.62
C ALA A 46 34.67 -2.45 7.29
N ILE A 47 34.17 -2.16 8.49
CA ILE A 47 34.83 -1.30 9.48
C ILE A 47 35.01 -2.12 10.76
N ASP A 48 36.24 -2.14 11.27
CA ASP A 48 36.61 -2.92 12.44
C ASP A 48 37.27 -2.02 13.51
N PRO A 49 36.75 -1.99 14.74
CA PRO A 49 35.50 -2.63 15.16
C PRO A 49 34.27 -1.94 14.56
N SER A 50 33.17 -2.67 14.38
CA SER A 50 31.88 -2.09 13.93
C SER A 50 31.20 -1.27 15.03
N ALA A 51 31.50 -1.56 16.29
CA ALA A 51 31.18 -0.73 17.46
C ALA A 51 32.39 -0.71 18.41
N VAL A 52 32.80 0.47 18.84
CA VAL A 52 33.97 0.62 19.72
C VAL A 52 33.53 0.43 21.17
N THR A 53 34.21 -0.44 21.88
CA THR A 53 34.00 -0.75 23.30
C THR A 53 35.30 -0.59 24.08
N THR A 54 35.23 -0.70 25.40
CA THR A 54 36.41 -0.72 26.28
C THR A 54 37.37 -1.90 26.01
N THR A 55 36.91 -2.94 25.30
CA THR A 55 37.70 -4.12 24.93
C THR A 55 38.21 -4.08 23.48
N SER A 56 37.80 -3.07 22.71
CA SER A 56 38.20 -2.93 21.31
C SER A 56 39.68 -2.56 21.16
N PRO A 57 40.27 -2.74 19.98
CA PRO A 57 41.56 -2.13 19.67
C PRO A 57 41.48 -0.60 19.70
N GLY A 58 42.56 0.09 20.09
CA GLY A 58 42.68 1.56 20.02
C GLY A 58 42.81 2.14 18.60
N THR A 59 42.37 1.39 17.59
CA THR A 59 42.49 1.72 16.17
C THR A 59 41.25 1.30 15.41
N VAL A 60 40.86 2.07 14.41
CA VAL A 60 39.80 1.72 13.45
C VAL A 60 40.44 1.30 12.14
N THR A 61 39.94 0.21 11.55
CA THR A 61 40.39 -0.30 10.25
C THR A 61 39.22 -0.39 9.27
N ALA A 62 39.26 0.38 8.20
CA ALA A 62 38.31 0.31 7.09
C ALA A 62 38.89 -0.52 5.94
N ARG A 63 38.11 -1.47 5.44
CA ARG A 63 38.48 -2.35 4.32
C ARG A 63 37.41 -2.29 3.26
N GLY A 64 37.81 -2.31 2.00
CA GLY A 64 36.87 -2.22 0.90
C GLY A 64 37.51 -2.49 -0.45
N THR A 65 36.72 -2.24 -1.48
CA THR A 65 37.13 -2.35 -2.88
C THR A 65 36.97 -1.00 -3.55
N LEU A 66 37.99 -0.60 -4.30
CA LEU A 66 37.98 0.59 -5.15
C LEU A 66 37.88 0.14 -6.61
N THR A 67 36.88 0.64 -7.34
CA THR A 67 36.64 0.30 -8.75
C THR A 67 36.76 1.54 -9.61
N ASN A 68 37.47 1.46 -10.74
CA ASN A 68 37.39 2.48 -11.78
C ASN A 68 36.15 2.22 -12.64
N VAL A 69 35.11 3.03 -12.45
CA VAL A 69 33.84 2.97 -13.18
C VAL A 69 33.80 3.94 -14.37
N GLY A 70 34.86 4.72 -14.56
CA GLY A 70 35.01 5.65 -15.66
C GLY A 70 35.48 5.00 -16.97
N ASP A 71 35.69 5.85 -17.97
CA ASP A 71 36.07 5.48 -19.34
C ASP A 71 37.59 5.46 -19.60
N ARG A 72 38.40 5.88 -18.62
CA ARG A 72 39.86 6.07 -18.77
C ARG A 72 40.65 5.70 -17.51
N PRO A 73 41.96 5.44 -17.62
CA PRO A 73 42.81 5.18 -16.47
C PRO A 73 42.83 6.35 -15.47
N VAL A 74 42.98 6.02 -14.19
CA VAL A 74 43.18 6.99 -13.11
C VAL A 74 44.53 6.72 -12.46
N ASN A 75 45.35 7.75 -12.30
CA ASN A 75 46.71 7.67 -11.75
C ASN A 75 46.82 8.30 -10.36
N ASN A 76 47.87 7.97 -9.62
CA ASN A 76 48.21 8.53 -8.31
C ASN A 76 47.05 8.46 -7.31
N ILE A 77 46.52 7.25 -7.12
CA ILE A 77 45.34 7.01 -6.30
C ILE A 77 45.78 6.94 -4.83
N ALA A 78 45.26 7.85 -4.02
CA ALA A 78 45.50 7.90 -2.59
C ALA A 78 44.19 8.02 -1.81
N MET A 79 44.11 7.32 -0.68
CA MET A 79 42.92 7.29 0.16
C MET A 79 43.21 7.67 1.61
N ARG A 80 42.22 8.20 2.32
CA ARG A 80 42.32 8.49 3.76
C ARG A 80 40.99 8.36 4.47
N LEU A 81 41.06 8.19 5.79
CA LEU A 81 39.92 8.33 6.70
C LEU A 81 39.82 9.76 7.23
N GLN A 82 38.60 10.24 7.39
CA GLN A 82 38.26 11.53 7.97
C GLN A 82 37.08 11.36 8.94
N ARG A 83 36.95 12.28 9.89
CA ARG A 83 35.86 12.31 10.87
C ARG A 83 35.25 13.71 10.91
N ALA A 84 33.92 13.78 10.98
CA ALA A 84 33.19 15.01 11.31
C ALA A 84 32.87 15.08 12.82
N PRO A 85 32.42 16.23 13.36
CA PRO A 85 31.99 16.33 14.76
C PRO A 85 30.99 15.22 15.19
N GLN A 86 30.99 14.90 16.48
CA GLN A 86 30.04 13.96 17.07
C GLN A 86 28.60 14.36 16.71
N VAL A 87 27.77 13.38 16.34
CA VAL A 87 26.33 13.59 16.19
C VAL A 87 25.73 13.78 17.58
N THR A 88 24.95 14.86 17.75
CA THR A 88 24.33 15.23 19.04
C THR A 88 22.81 15.37 18.95
N THR A 89 22.25 15.10 17.77
CA THR A 89 20.80 15.09 17.53
C THR A 89 20.43 13.97 16.57
N SER A 90 19.22 13.43 16.70
CA SER A 90 18.65 12.42 15.82
C SER A 90 18.65 12.89 14.36
N GLU A 91 18.23 14.13 14.10
CA GLU A 91 18.28 14.72 12.75
C GLU A 91 19.72 14.78 12.20
N GLY A 92 20.70 15.00 13.09
CA GLY A 92 22.13 15.05 12.77
C GLY A 92 22.68 13.73 12.20
N LEU A 93 22.06 12.59 12.50
CA LEU A 93 22.43 11.29 11.90
C LEU A 93 22.31 11.37 10.37
N GLY A 94 21.17 11.84 9.87
CA GLY A 94 20.91 11.97 8.43
C GLY A 94 21.66 13.14 7.80
N ASP A 95 21.73 14.28 8.49
CA ASP A 95 22.44 15.46 7.98
C ASP A 95 23.93 15.17 7.74
N SER A 96 24.57 14.40 8.64
CA SER A 96 25.97 14.04 8.51
C SER A 96 26.27 13.20 7.24
N LEU A 97 25.31 12.37 6.80
CA LEU A 97 25.43 11.57 5.59
C LEU A 97 25.29 12.41 4.32
N SER A 98 24.50 13.50 4.39
CA SER A 98 24.30 14.46 3.30
C SER A 98 25.26 15.65 3.34
N ALA A 99 26.10 15.77 4.38
CA ALA A 99 26.93 16.96 4.64
C ALA A 99 27.97 17.24 3.54
N ASP A 100 28.48 18.47 3.48
CA ASP A 100 29.63 18.77 2.64
C ASP A 100 30.87 18.01 3.16
N ALA A 101 31.68 17.43 2.26
CA ALA A 101 32.84 16.64 2.67
C ALA A 101 33.94 17.46 3.39
N ASN A 102 33.89 18.80 3.34
CA ASN A 102 34.74 19.70 4.13
C ASN A 102 34.32 19.79 5.60
N SER A 103 33.12 19.31 5.97
CA SER A 103 32.71 19.18 7.38
C SER A 103 33.45 18.06 8.13
N PHE A 104 34.15 17.18 7.40
CA PHE A 104 35.01 16.13 7.94
C PHE A 104 36.44 16.68 8.13
N ASP A 105 36.58 17.57 9.12
CA ASP A 105 37.74 18.41 9.37
C ASP A 105 38.89 17.69 10.10
N VAL A 106 38.60 16.60 10.83
CA VAL A 106 39.63 15.73 11.38
C VAL A 106 40.08 14.74 10.32
N VAL A 107 41.33 14.89 9.88
CA VAL A 107 41.86 14.20 8.70
C VAL A 107 43.02 13.27 9.04
N GLY A 108 42.92 12.03 8.58
CA GLY A 108 44.06 11.10 8.55
C GLY A 108 45.06 11.44 7.44
N ALA A 109 46.23 10.79 7.50
CA ALA A 109 47.20 10.84 6.41
C ALA A 109 46.67 10.11 5.17
N PHE A 110 47.01 10.62 3.98
CA PHE A 110 46.81 9.89 2.73
C PHE A 110 47.73 8.68 2.67
N GLN A 111 47.16 7.55 2.27
CA GLN A 111 47.88 6.31 1.97
C GLN A 111 47.84 6.09 0.46
N ASP A 112 49.00 5.89 -0.15
CA ASP A 112 49.10 5.56 -1.57
C ASP A 112 48.55 4.15 -1.80
N ILE A 113 47.53 4.06 -2.64
CA ILE A 113 46.79 2.81 -2.90
C ILE A 113 47.25 2.17 -4.20
N SER A 114 47.38 2.96 -5.27
CA SER A 114 47.88 2.49 -6.56
C SER A 114 48.43 3.63 -7.40
N GLU A 115 49.49 3.37 -8.14
CA GLU A 115 50.00 4.31 -9.15
C GLU A 115 49.02 4.50 -10.31
N GLN A 116 48.30 3.44 -10.69
CA GLN A 116 47.34 3.46 -11.79
C GLN A 116 46.22 2.42 -11.60
N LEU A 117 44.99 2.76 -12.00
CA LEU A 117 43.87 1.83 -12.12
C LEU A 117 43.17 2.00 -13.48
N ALA A 118 43.20 0.94 -14.29
CA ALA A 118 42.58 0.92 -15.61
C ALA A 118 41.03 0.85 -15.53
N PRO A 119 40.30 1.28 -16.58
CA PRO A 119 38.83 1.20 -16.63
C PRO A 119 38.29 -0.19 -16.34
N GLY A 120 37.23 -0.27 -15.52
CA GLY A 120 36.57 -1.51 -15.13
C GLY A 120 37.39 -2.43 -14.21
N LYS A 121 38.60 -2.02 -13.79
CA LYS A 121 39.40 -2.78 -12.83
C LYS A 121 39.10 -2.34 -11.39
N SER A 122 39.24 -3.31 -10.49
CA SER A 122 39.02 -3.12 -9.05
C SER A 122 40.25 -3.56 -8.27
N LEU A 123 40.50 -2.92 -7.13
CA LEU A 123 41.57 -3.28 -6.19
C LEU A 123 41.06 -3.18 -4.75
N PRO A 124 41.53 -4.04 -3.83
CA PRO A 124 41.20 -3.93 -2.42
C PRO A 124 42.02 -2.82 -1.74
N PHE A 125 41.44 -2.14 -0.76
CA PHE A 125 42.15 -1.20 0.11
C PHE A 125 42.02 -1.57 1.58
N THR A 126 42.96 -1.09 2.40
CA THR A 126 42.89 -1.16 3.87
C THR A 126 43.43 0.13 4.44
N LEU A 127 42.60 0.85 5.19
CA LEU A 127 42.96 2.09 5.86
C LEU A 127 42.88 1.87 7.37
N ARG A 128 43.93 2.22 8.09
CA ARG A 128 44.01 2.10 9.55
C ARG A 128 44.36 3.46 10.16
N ILE A 129 43.67 3.82 11.23
CA ILE A 129 43.89 5.08 11.95
C ILE A 129 43.70 4.87 13.47
N ASN A 130 44.45 5.63 14.27
CA ASN A 130 44.28 5.62 15.73
C ASN A 130 42.94 6.26 16.12
N LEU A 131 42.33 5.75 17.16
CA LEU A 131 41.00 6.18 17.60
C LEU A 131 41.09 7.50 18.37
N SER A 132 42.00 7.55 19.34
CA SER A 132 42.34 8.73 20.15
C SER A 132 43.72 9.25 19.78
N ASP A 133 44.01 10.49 20.17
CA ASP A 133 45.36 11.06 20.07
C ASP A 133 46.36 10.28 20.91
N ASN A 134 47.60 10.24 20.43
CA ASN A 134 48.69 9.51 21.08
C ASN A 134 49.94 10.38 21.19
N SER A 135 50.86 9.95 22.05
CA SER A 135 52.15 10.62 22.26
C SER A 135 53.12 10.54 21.08
N SER A 136 52.85 9.73 20.03
CA SER A 136 53.68 9.70 18.81
C SER A 136 53.36 10.85 17.85
N GLY A 137 52.21 11.52 18.01
CA GLY A 137 51.78 12.60 17.12
C GLY A 137 51.30 12.12 15.76
N ASP A 138 51.00 10.82 15.63
CA ASP A 138 50.41 10.26 14.41
C ASP A 138 48.97 10.74 14.26
N PRO A 139 48.47 10.96 13.02
CA PRO A 139 47.07 11.31 12.81
C PRO A 139 46.11 10.31 13.45
N SER A 140 45.09 10.82 14.12
CA SER A 140 44.05 10.04 14.80
C SER A 140 42.66 10.55 14.40
N LEU A 141 41.62 9.82 14.79
CA LEU A 141 40.24 10.29 14.68
C LEU A 141 39.89 11.29 15.79
N GLN A 142 40.77 11.54 16.76
CA GLN A 142 40.53 12.47 17.87
C GLN A 142 39.22 12.19 18.62
N ILE A 143 38.90 10.91 18.83
CA ILE A 143 37.73 10.49 19.60
C ILE A 143 38.15 10.34 21.06
N ASP A 144 37.53 11.14 21.93
CA ASP A 144 37.87 11.27 23.35
C ASP A 144 36.74 10.87 24.31
N ARG A 145 35.55 10.55 23.79
CA ARG A 145 34.37 10.14 24.56
C ARG A 145 33.46 9.17 23.78
N PRO A 146 32.55 8.46 24.46
CA PRO A 146 31.47 7.73 23.82
C PRO A 146 30.53 8.63 22.99
N GLY A 147 29.97 8.08 21.91
CA GLY A 147 29.07 8.79 21.00
C GLY A 147 29.03 8.19 19.59
N VAL A 148 28.27 8.81 18.70
CA VAL A 148 28.22 8.43 17.27
C VAL A 148 28.98 9.45 16.43
N TYR A 149 29.92 8.97 15.61
CA TYR A 149 30.82 9.82 14.83
C TYR A 149 30.70 9.55 13.34
N PRO A 150 30.45 10.57 12.50
CA PRO A 150 30.46 10.41 11.06
C PRO A 150 31.89 10.19 10.54
N ILE A 151 32.07 9.14 9.74
CA ILE A 151 33.33 8.74 9.12
C ILE A 151 33.20 8.88 7.61
N LEU A 152 34.22 9.48 6.99
CA LEU A 152 34.34 9.60 5.55
C LEU A 152 35.63 8.92 5.07
N ILE A 153 35.48 8.07 4.06
CA ILE A 153 36.58 7.49 3.29
C ILE A 153 36.69 8.30 2.01
N ASN A 154 37.80 8.99 1.85
CA ASN A 154 38.05 9.86 0.71
C ASN A 154 39.00 9.16 -0.27
N VAL A 155 38.72 9.21 -1.58
CA VAL A 155 39.69 8.86 -2.62
C VAL A 155 40.01 10.05 -3.51
N ASN A 156 41.31 10.32 -3.63
CA ASN A 156 41.86 11.27 -4.59
C ASN A 156 42.59 10.52 -5.71
N GLY A 157 42.61 11.10 -6.89
CA GLY A 157 43.37 10.59 -8.04
C GLY A 157 43.37 11.58 -9.20
N THR A 158 44.07 11.21 -10.27
CA THR A 158 44.20 12.00 -11.50
C THR A 158 43.75 11.17 -12.69
N PRO A 159 42.52 11.35 -13.20
CA PRO A 159 42.09 10.73 -14.45
C PRO A 159 43.00 11.14 -15.61
N ASP A 160 43.22 10.25 -16.58
CA ASP A 160 43.99 10.58 -17.78
C ASP A 160 43.41 11.82 -18.48
N TYR A 161 44.30 12.74 -18.86
CA TYR A 161 43.97 14.06 -19.40
C TYR A 161 43.17 14.98 -18.45
N GLY A 162 43.08 14.62 -17.17
CA GLY A 162 42.48 15.41 -16.10
C GLY A 162 43.52 16.04 -15.16
N VAL A 163 43.03 16.66 -14.09
CA VAL A 163 43.83 17.21 -12.98
C VAL A 163 43.58 16.39 -11.71
N PRO A 164 44.50 16.43 -10.72
CA PRO A 164 44.27 15.78 -9.42
C PRO A 164 43.00 16.33 -8.77
N ALA A 165 42.10 15.43 -8.36
CA ALA A 165 40.84 15.78 -7.72
C ALA A 165 40.41 14.69 -6.72
N ARG A 166 39.43 15.02 -5.87
CA ARG A 166 38.62 14.01 -5.18
C ARG A 166 37.72 13.36 -6.22
N LEU A 167 37.74 12.03 -6.29
CA LEU A 167 37.02 11.30 -7.34
C LEU A 167 35.81 10.52 -6.80
N ASP A 168 35.80 10.20 -5.51
CA ASP A 168 34.65 9.63 -4.80
C ASP A 168 34.82 9.78 -3.27
N ASP A 169 33.72 9.60 -2.53
CA ASP A 169 33.72 9.45 -1.09
C ASP A 169 32.66 8.45 -0.60
N SER A 170 33.02 7.68 0.44
CA SER A 170 32.10 6.77 1.12
C SER A 170 31.90 7.23 2.56
N ARG A 171 30.65 7.32 3.00
CA ARG A 171 30.28 7.84 4.32
C ARG A 171 29.55 6.79 5.13
N THR A 172 29.80 6.78 6.42
CA THR A 172 29.12 5.91 7.38
C THR A 172 29.26 6.48 8.79
N LEU A 173 28.66 5.82 9.78
CA LEU A 173 28.69 6.22 11.17
C LEU A 173 29.42 5.18 12.02
N LEU A 174 30.28 5.64 12.92
CA LEU A 174 30.98 4.79 13.89
C LEU A 174 30.38 5.01 15.29
N PRO A 175 29.69 4.00 15.86
CA PRO A 175 29.26 4.06 17.24
C PRO A 175 30.42 3.72 18.18
N VAL A 176 30.60 4.57 19.18
CA VAL A 176 31.60 4.42 20.24
C VAL A 176 30.85 4.29 21.55
N MET A 177 30.67 3.07 22.02
CA MET A 177 30.01 2.79 23.30
C MET A 177 30.95 3.06 24.47
N GLY A 178 32.23 2.74 24.30
CA GLY A 178 33.26 3.01 25.28
C GLY A 178 34.62 3.10 24.61
N LEU A 179 35.56 3.77 25.24
CA LEU A 179 36.93 3.88 24.75
C LEU A 179 37.82 2.79 25.37
N PRO A 180 38.65 2.12 24.56
CA PRO A 180 39.56 1.10 25.05
C PRO A 180 40.69 1.70 25.89
N ALA A 181 41.41 0.83 26.61
CA ALA A 181 42.56 1.22 27.42
C ALA A 181 43.55 2.10 26.62
N ASP A 182 44.01 3.19 27.23
CA ASP A 182 44.94 4.14 26.61
C ASP A 182 45.94 4.66 27.67
N ARG A 183 47.22 4.48 27.37
CA ARG A 183 48.29 4.81 28.33
C ARG A 183 48.46 6.31 28.54
N ASP A 184 48.25 7.11 27.52
CA ASP A 184 48.44 8.56 27.61
C ASP A 184 47.27 9.18 28.37
N ARG A 185 46.05 8.69 28.14
CA ARG A 185 44.88 9.03 28.95
C ARG A 185 45.01 8.57 30.40
N ALA A 186 45.48 7.35 30.65
CA ALA A 186 45.74 6.86 32.02
C ALA A 186 46.69 7.78 32.80
N ARG A 187 47.81 8.18 32.18
CA ARG A 187 48.77 9.13 32.77
C ARG A 187 48.16 10.49 33.08
N THR A 188 47.25 10.96 32.23
CA THR A 188 46.61 12.27 32.37
C THR A 188 45.56 12.24 33.50
N ALA A 189 44.83 11.13 33.63
CA ALA A 189 43.89 10.88 34.72
C ALA A 189 44.59 10.78 36.09
N GLU A 190 45.73 10.09 36.18
CA GLU A 190 46.55 10.01 37.41
C GLU A 190 47.02 11.39 37.92
N GLN A 191 47.18 12.36 37.01
CA GLN A 191 47.60 13.73 37.33
C GLN A 191 46.43 14.64 37.71
N SER A 192 45.18 14.20 37.50
CA SER A 192 43.96 14.95 37.75
C SER A 192 43.37 14.55 39.11
N ALA A 193 43.35 15.47 40.08
CA ALA A 193 43.00 15.16 41.48
C ALA A 193 41.50 15.15 41.81
N ASP A 194 40.61 15.27 40.82
CA ASP A 194 39.16 15.34 41.04
C ASP A 194 38.44 14.07 40.53
N PRO A 195 38.14 13.10 41.41
CA PRO A 195 37.48 11.85 41.05
C PRO A 195 36.00 12.02 40.66
N LEU A 196 35.44 13.24 40.71
CA LEU A 196 34.02 13.50 40.49
C LEU A 196 33.66 13.94 39.05
N THR A 197 34.64 14.10 38.16
CA THR A 197 34.42 14.71 36.82
C THR A 197 34.86 13.88 35.61
N SER A 198 35.33 12.63 35.80
CA SER A 198 35.68 11.76 34.66
C SER A 198 35.61 10.27 34.98
N PRO A 199 34.87 9.46 34.19
CA PRO A 199 34.78 8.01 34.38
C PRO A 199 35.97 7.28 33.74
N ILE A 200 37.20 7.77 33.92
CA ILE A 200 38.39 7.16 33.32
C ILE A 200 38.86 6.00 34.23
N GLY A 201 38.89 4.79 33.67
CA GLY A 201 39.44 3.60 34.33
C GLY A 201 40.95 3.72 34.58
N GLY A 202 41.49 2.93 35.51
CA GLY A 202 42.91 2.98 35.87
C GLY A 202 43.88 2.62 34.73
N ASP A 203 43.39 1.95 33.68
CA ASP A 203 44.11 1.66 32.43
C ASP A 203 43.85 2.69 31.32
N GLY A 204 43.14 3.77 31.65
CA GLY A 204 42.73 4.82 30.73
C GLY A 204 41.46 4.50 29.96
N SER A 205 40.80 3.35 30.10
CA SER A 205 39.52 3.09 29.41
C SER A 205 38.42 4.06 29.83
N ILE A 206 37.41 4.30 28.97
CA ILE A 206 36.21 5.09 29.32
C ILE A 206 34.98 4.22 29.06
N PRO A 207 34.21 3.82 30.09
CA PRO A 207 32.99 3.05 29.91
C PRO A 207 31.83 3.93 29.39
N PRO A 208 30.78 3.31 28.82
CA PRO A 208 29.52 4.00 28.54
C PRO A 208 28.84 4.54 29.80
N ASP A 209 27.97 5.54 29.64
CA ASP A 209 27.01 5.94 30.67
C ASP A 209 25.78 5.02 30.65
N THR A 210 25.60 4.25 31.72
CA THR A 210 24.50 3.29 31.91
C THR A 210 23.47 3.76 32.94
N SER A 211 23.54 5.01 33.38
CA SER A 211 22.69 5.55 34.45
C SER A 211 21.21 5.63 34.08
N ALA A 212 20.90 5.64 32.79
CA ALA A 212 19.56 5.62 32.24
C ALA A 212 19.58 4.72 31.00
N PRO A 213 19.10 3.48 31.04
CA PRO A 213 18.98 2.63 29.86
C PRO A 213 17.77 3.02 28.99
N VAL A 214 17.80 2.72 27.68
CA VAL A 214 16.61 2.83 26.82
C VAL A 214 15.72 1.57 26.93
N GLY A 215 14.40 1.74 27.00
CA GLY A 215 13.44 0.66 26.84
C GLY A 215 13.28 0.29 25.36
N LEU A 216 13.78 -0.88 24.96
CA LEU A 216 13.92 -1.28 23.55
C LEU A 216 12.81 -2.25 23.11
N THR A 217 12.14 -1.90 22.01
CA THR A 217 11.20 -2.77 21.28
C THR A 217 11.52 -2.75 19.79
N MET A 218 11.39 -3.86 19.09
CA MET A 218 11.47 -3.91 17.63
C MET A 218 10.26 -4.64 17.05
N LEU A 219 9.60 -3.98 16.10
CA LEU A 219 8.60 -4.57 15.24
C LEU A 219 9.31 -5.26 14.07
N TRP A 220 9.32 -6.59 14.06
CA TRP A 220 9.96 -7.41 13.04
C TRP A 220 8.99 -7.68 11.88
N PRO A 221 9.19 -7.07 10.69
CA PRO A 221 8.18 -7.12 9.63
C PRO A 221 8.14 -8.49 8.94
N ILE A 222 6.97 -9.10 8.91
CA ILE A 222 6.63 -10.26 8.07
C ILE A 222 5.54 -9.80 7.10
N ALA A 223 5.99 -9.17 6.01
CA ALA A 223 5.16 -8.46 5.05
C ALA A 223 5.74 -8.52 3.63
N ALA A 224 4.89 -8.38 2.62
CA ALA A 224 5.29 -8.34 1.21
C ALA A 224 4.39 -7.39 0.40
N PRO A 225 4.81 -6.97 -0.80
CA PRO A 225 3.90 -6.31 -1.73
C PRO A 225 2.72 -7.21 -2.11
N ALA A 226 1.55 -6.61 -2.32
CA ALA A 226 0.35 -7.31 -2.72
C ALA A 226 0.56 -8.11 -4.01
N SER A 227 0.43 -9.44 -3.92
CA SER A 227 0.83 -10.37 -4.99
C SER A 227 -0.35 -10.96 -5.76
N LEU A 228 -1.56 -10.95 -5.19
CA LEU A 228 -2.76 -11.46 -5.84
C LEU A 228 -3.18 -10.58 -7.03
N ALA A 229 -3.54 -11.24 -8.13
CA ALA A 229 -4.12 -10.60 -9.31
C ALA A 229 -5.49 -9.99 -8.96
N PRO A 230 -5.77 -8.77 -9.42
CA PRO A 230 -6.98 -8.08 -9.03
C PRO A 230 -8.23 -8.50 -9.82
N GLY A 231 -9.40 -8.13 -9.29
CA GLY A 231 -10.69 -8.24 -9.99
C GLY A 231 -11.30 -9.63 -9.93
N VAL A 232 -10.85 -10.49 -9.02
CA VAL A 232 -11.43 -11.82 -8.81
C VAL A 232 -12.49 -11.76 -7.71
N THR A 233 -13.53 -12.58 -7.80
CA THR A 233 -14.55 -12.71 -6.74
C THR A 233 -14.23 -13.90 -5.84
N GLY A 234 -14.74 -13.89 -4.60
CA GLY A 234 -14.59 -15.02 -3.69
C GLY A 234 -15.50 -16.16 -4.11
N GLY A 235 -15.05 -17.42 -3.97
CA GLY A 235 -15.84 -18.62 -4.26
C GLY A 235 -16.50 -18.65 -5.64
N GLY A 236 -15.71 -19.09 -6.61
CA GLY A 236 -16.11 -19.57 -7.93
C GLY A 236 -15.12 -20.66 -8.39
N ASP A 237 -15.26 -21.14 -9.61
CA ASP A 237 -14.34 -22.14 -10.18
C ASP A 237 -13.01 -21.51 -10.66
N GLU A 238 -12.81 -20.21 -10.44
CA GLU A 238 -11.60 -19.50 -10.83
C GLU A 238 -10.44 -19.85 -9.91
N THR A 239 -9.38 -20.39 -10.51
CA THR A 239 -8.13 -20.68 -9.80
C THR A 239 -7.45 -19.37 -9.39
N VAL A 240 -7.01 -19.30 -8.13
CA VAL A 240 -6.29 -18.13 -7.61
C VAL A 240 -5.09 -17.82 -8.49
N ARG A 241 -4.83 -16.53 -8.69
CA ARG A 241 -3.77 -16.05 -9.57
C ARG A 241 -2.89 -15.01 -8.88
N LEU A 242 -1.58 -15.14 -9.06
CA LEU A 242 -0.60 -14.12 -8.70
C LEU A 242 -0.21 -13.26 -9.91
N MET A 243 0.14 -12.00 -9.65
CA MET A 243 0.65 -11.06 -10.64
C MET A 243 2.02 -11.47 -11.18
N ASP A 244 2.87 -12.03 -10.32
CA ASP A 244 4.21 -12.51 -10.66
C ASP A 244 4.69 -13.61 -9.67
N ASN A 245 5.92 -14.09 -9.86
CA ASN A 245 6.56 -15.11 -9.02
C ASN A 245 7.37 -14.53 -7.84
N GLY A 246 7.29 -13.23 -7.56
CA GLY A 246 8.08 -12.56 -6.53
C GLY A 246 7.78 -13.09 -5.12
N LEU A 247 6.51 -13.38 -4.81
CA LEU A 247 6.14 -13.95 -3.52
C LEU A 247 6.74 -15.33 -3.30
N GLN A 248 6.67 -16.21 -4.31
CA GLN A 248 7.34 -17.52 -4.26
C GLN A 248 8.83 -17.35 -4.00
N GLN A 249 9.53 -16.52 -4.78
CA GLN A 249 10.96 -16.27 -4.59
C GLN A 249 11.29 -15.73 -3.19
N SER A 250 10.37 -14.98 -2.59
CA SER A 250 10.56 -14.41 -1.27
C SER A 250 10.43 -15.44 -0.14
N ILE A 251 9.56 -16.45 -0.28
CA ILE A 251 9.31 -17.48 0.75
C ILE A 251 10.11 -18.78 0.53
N SER A 252 10.62 -19.03 -0.68
CA SER A 252 11.52 -20.14 -0.96
C SER A 252 12.85 -20.00 -0.17
N PRO A 253 13.59 -21.11 0.06
CA PRO A 253 14.86 -21.08 0.77
C PRO A 253 15.86 -20.04 0.23
N GLY A 254 16.39 -19.19 1.10
CA GLY A 254 17.27 -18.08 0.76
C GLY A 254 16.55 -16.82 0.25
N GLY A 255 15.23 -16.88 0.13
CA GLY A 255 14.38 -15.74 -0.18
C GLY A 255 14.32 -14.71 0.96
N ARG A 256 13.83 -13.52 0.66
CA ARG A 256 13.77 -12.40 1.62
C ARG A 256 12.97 -12.73 2.88
N LEU A 257 11.75 -13.26 2.74
CA LEU A 257 10.90 -13.63 3.88
C LEU A 257 11.42 -14.87 4.60
N ASP A 258 11.99 -15.83 3.87
CA ASP A 258 12.66 -16.99 4.47
C ASP A 258 13.81 -16.56 5.40
N ASN A 259 14.66 -15.63 4.94
CA ASN A 259 15.77 -15.10 5.74
C ASN A 259 15.28 -14.30 6.97
N LEU A 260 14.22 -13.49 6.82
CA LEU A 260 13.63 -12.75 7.94
C LEU A 260 13.03 -13.70 8.99
N LEU A 261 12.38 -14.78 8.56
CA LEU A 261 11.82 -15.79 9.46
C LEU A 261 12.93 -16.57 10.16
N MET A 262 13.95 -17.01 9.41
CA MET A 262 15.09 -17.76 9.94
C MET A 262 15.86 -16.98 11.02
N ALA A 263 16.02 -15.66 10.85
CA ALA A 263 16.66 -14.82 11.86
C ALA A 263 15.90 -14.85 13.20
N MET A 264 14.56 -14.81 13.16
CA MET A 264 13.73 -14.87 14.36
C MET A 264 13.67 -16.27 14.98
N GLU A 265 13.62 -17.32 14.15
CA GLU A 265 13.73 -18.71 14.61
C GLU A 265 15.06 -18.93 15.36
N GLN A 266 16.16 -18.36 14.85
CA GLN A 266 17.47 -18.45 15.49
C GLN A 266 17.49 -17.74 16.84
N VAL A 267 16.97 -16.51 16.94
CA VAL A 267 16.88 -15.78 18.22
C VAL A 267 16.10 -16.58 19.26
N HIS A 268 14.96 -17.14 18.86
CA HIS A 268 14.12 -17.95 19.74
C HIS A 268 14.82 -19.26 20.16
N ALA A 269 15.52 -19.91 19.23
CA ALA A 269 16.25 -21.15 19.50
C ALA A 269 17.45 -20.94 20.43
N ASP A 270 18.10 -19.78 20.36
CA ASP A 270 19.27 -19.46 21.18
C ASP A 270 18.90 -19.24 22.65
N ASP A 271 17.91 -18.37 22.93
CA ASP A 271 17.35 -18.18 24.28
C ASP A 271 15.98 -17.48 24.20
N PRO A 272 14.86 -18.22 24.38
CA PRO A 272 13.51 -17.67 24.29
C PRO A 272 13.18 -16.70 25.43
N ASP A 273 13.88 -16.78 26.56
CA ASP A 273 13.68 -15.94 27.74
C ASP A 273 14.69 -14.78 27.82
N SER A 274 15.53 -14.61 26.78
CA SER A 274 16.49 -13.52 26.71
C SER A 274 15.83 -12.14 26.69
N GLN A 275 16.59 -11.10 27.08
CA GLN A 275 16.13 -9.72 26.88
C GLN A 275 15.87 -9.43 25.39
N LEU A 276 16.69 -9.98 24.49
CA LEU A 276 16.52 -9.81 23.05
C LEU A 276 15.18 -10.37 22.58
N SER A 277 14.87 -11.62 22.93
CA SER A 277 13.60 -12.27 22.59
C SER A 277 12.40 -11.44 23.08
N ARG A 278 12.46 -10.94 24.33
CA ARG A 278 11.40 -10.07 24.90
C ARG A 278 11.27 -8.70 24.22
N SER A 279 12.31 -8.21 23.56
CA SER A 279 12.28 -6.94 22.81
C SER A 279 11.68 -7.08 21.42
N LEU A 280 11.43 -8.29 20.92
CA LEU A 280 10.98 -8.51 19.54
C LEU A 280 9.50 -8.86 19.46
N CYS A 281 8.80 -8.29 18.46
CA CYS A 281 7.42 -8.67 18.13
C CYS A 281 7.25 -8.79 16.61
N LEU A 282 6.69 -9.90 16.13
CA LEU A 282 6.39 -10.11 14.72
C LEU A 282 5.26 -9.17 14.30
N ALA A 283 5.55 -8.24 13.39
CA ALA A 283 4.57 -7.38 12.74
C ALA A 283 4.12 -8.02 11.42
N VAL A 284 2.97 -8.69 11.44
CA VAL A 284 2.51 -9.56 10.35
C VAL A 284 1.43 -8.88 9.51
N ASP A 285 1.63 -8.85 8.20
CA ASP A 285 0.62 -8.37 7.25
C ASP A 285 -0.40 -9.46 6.95
N PRO A 286 -1.71 -9.24 7.20
CA PRO A 286 -2.74 -10.21 6.84
C PRO A 286 -2.83 -10.48 5.33
N ASP A 287 -2.50 -9.52 4.45
CA ASP A 287 -2.54 -9.72 2.99
C ASP A 287 -1.48 -10.71 2.51
N LEU A 288 -0.30 -10.69 3.15
CA LEU A 288 0.73 -11.70 2.95
C LEU A 288 0.20 -13.09 3.33
N LEU A 289 -0.43 -13.22 4.51
CA LEU A 289 -0.94 -14.51 4.96
C LEU A 289 -2.02 -15.07 4.03
N ILE A 290 -2.95 -14.24 3.57
CA ILE A 290 -3.97 -14.63 2.58
C ILE A 290 -3.32 -15.08 1.27
N SER A 291 -2.32 -14.33 0.80
CA SER A 291 -1.61 -14.65 -0.44
C SER A 291 -0.86 -15.98 -0.34
N VAL A 292 -0.13 -16.23 0.76
CA VAL A 292 0.62 -17.48 0.96
C VAL A 292 -0.34 -18.65 1.21
N GLN A 293 -1.42 -18.45 1.97
CA GLN A 293 -2.45 -19.48 2.14
C GLN A 293 -3.08 -19.86 0.80
N SER A 294 -3.27 -18.91 -0.11
CA SER A 294 -3.77 -19.22 -1.45
C SER A 294 -2.78 -20.02 -2.30
N MET A 295 -1.47 -19.92 -2.02
CA MET A 295 -0.43 -20.71 -2.70
C MET A 295 -0.33 -22.15 -2.19
N THR A 296 -0.96 -22.50 -1.06
CA THR A 296 -0.97 -23.89 -0.57
C THR A 296 -1.86 -24.81 -1.41
N GLU A 297 -2.71 -24.24 -2.25
CA GLU A 297 -3.54 -24.91 -3.26
C GLU A 297 -2.99 -24.65 -4.67
N PRO A 298 -3.46 -25.36 -5.72
CA PRO A 298 -3.09 -25.05 -7.09
C PRO A 298 -3.43 -23.59 -7.44
N TYR A 299 -2.43 -22.86 -7.93
CA TYR A 299 -2.56 -21.45 -8.30
C TYR A 299 -1.90 -21.16 -9.66
N LEU A 300 -2.25 -20.03 -10.24
CA LEU A 300 -1.73 -19.53 -11.50
C LEU A 300 -0.82 -18.32 -11.27
N VAL A 301 0.09 -18.08 -12.20
CA VAL A 301 0.97 -16.91 -12.21
C VAL A 301 0.89 -16.25 -13.57
N SER A 302 0.57 -14.95 -13.59
CA SER A 302 0.53 -14.18 -14.83
C SER A 302 1.89 -14.18 -15.52
N THR A 303 1.88 -14.26 -16.85
CA THR A 303 3.10 -14.10 -17.65
C THR A 303 3.48 -12.63 -17.87
N ASP A 304 2.54 -11.72 -17.66
CA ASP A 304 2.75 -10.27 -17.70
C ASP A 304 2.07 -9.61 -16.47
N PRO A 305 2.84 -9.02 -15.54
CA PRO A 305 2.28 -8.29 -14.40
C PRO A 305 1.44 -7.07 -14.82
N GLY A 306 1.64 -6.54 -16.03
CA GLY A 306 0.88 -5.44 -16.63
C GLY A 306 -0.50 -5.84 -17.15
N ASP A 307 -0.71 -7.14 -17.40
CA ASP A 307 -1.99 -7.74 -17.78
C ASP A 307 -2.24 -9.00 -16.95
N PRO A 308 -2.67 -8.85 -15.67
CA PRO A 308 -2.89 -9.98 -14.78
C PRO A 308 -4.00 -10.92 -15.26
N THR A 309 -4.87 -10.47 -16.17
CA THR A 309 -5.94 -11.29 -16.78
C THR A 309 -5.47 -12.09 -18.00
N GLY A 310 -4.25 -11.84 -18.49
CA GLY A 310 -3.67 -12.46 -19.67
C GLY A 310 -3.26 -13.93 -19.48
N PRO A 311 -2.42 -14.48 -20.37
CA PRO A 311 -1.91 -15.84 -20.25
C PRO A 311 -1.18 -16.05 -18.92
N ALA A 312 -1.42 -17.21 -18.29
CA ALA A 312 -0.78 -17.60 -17.04
C ALA A 312 -0.20 -19.02 -17.12
N ARG A 313 0.67 -19.32 -16.17
CA ARG A 313 1.28 -20.65 -15.97
C ARG A 313 0.90 -21.18 -14.60
N GLU A 314 0.94 -22.50 -14.43
CA GLU A 314 0.82 -23.12 -13.12
C GLU A 314 1.96 -22.65 -12.20
N GLY A 315 1.61 -22.28 -10.98
CA GLY A 315 2.55 -21.96 -9.92
C GLY A 315 3.26 -23.21 -9.40
N THR A 316 4.51 -23.06 -8.94
CA THR A 316 5.32 -24.18 -8.43
C THR A 316 5.69 -24.04 -6.95
N GLY A 317 5.25 -22.97 -6.29
CA GLY A 317 5.62 -22.60 -4.93
C GLY A 317 4.79 -23.23 -3.83
N THR A 318 3.88 -24.16 -4.13
CA THR A 318 3.02 -24.80 -3.13
C THR A 318 3.79 -25.46 -1.98
N PRO A 319 4.86 -26.24 -2.21
CA PRO A 319 5.66 -26.81 -1.11
C PRO A 319 6.31 -25.74 -0.23
N ASP A 320 6.81 -24.66 -0.84
CA ASP A 320 7.45 -23.55 -0.13
C ASP A 320 6.42 -22.77 0.71
N ALA A 321 5.21 -22.54 0.18
CA ALA A 321 4.12 -21.89 0.90
C ALA A 321 3.67 -22.67 2.13
N ILE A 322 3.49 -23.98 2.01
CA ILE A 322 3.15 -24.86 3.15
C ILE A 322 4.26 -24.80 4.20
N ALA A 323 5.52 -25.00 3.80
CA ALA A 323 6.65 -25.00 4.71
C ALA A 323 6.83 -23.64 5.42
N PHE A 324 6.61 -22.53 4.70
CA PHE A 324 6.69 -21.18 5.27
C PHE A 324 5.60 -20.93 6.32
N LEU A 325 4.33 -21.28 6.01
CA LEU A 325 3.23 -21.09 6.97
C LEU A 325 3.36 -21.98 8.21
N ASP A 326 3.81 -23.22 8.06
CA ASP A 326 4.05 -24.12 9.19
C ASP A 326 5.10 -23.56 10.13
N ARG A 327 6.22 -23.06 9.58
CA ARG A 327 7.31 -22.43 10.35
C ARG A 327 6.86 -21.13 11.02
N LEU A 328 6.19 -20.25 10.28
CA LEU A 328 5.69 -18.98 10.81
C LEU A 328 4.68 -19.22 11.93
N SER A 329 3.76 -20.17 11.78
CA SER A 329 2.78 -20.51 12.83
C SER A 329 3.45 -21.09 14.08
N ALA A 330 4.46 -21.96 13.91
CA ALA A 330 5.21 -22.53 15.02
C ALA A 330 5.98 -21.46 15.83
N LEU A 331 6.59 -20.50 15.15
CA LEU A 331 7.28 -19.37 15.78
C LEU A 331 6.28 -18.40 16.44
N ALA A 332 5.20 -18.05 15.73
CA ALA A 332 4.16 -17.13 16.21
C ALA A 332 3.48 -17.63 17.49
N GLY A 333 3.39 -18.94 17.71
CA GLY A 333 2.85 -19.52 18.95
C GLY A 333 3.72 -19.29 20.19
N GLN A 334 4.95 -18.80 20.04
CA GLN A 334 5.93 -18.63 21.12
C GLN A 334 6.49 -17.21 21.22
N THR A 335 6.22 -16.36 20.24
CA THR A 335 6.74 -14.99 20.12
C THR A 335 5.58 -13.99 20.09
N CYS A 336 5.83 -12.74 20.50
CA CYS A 336 4.84 -11.67 20.33
C CYS A 336 4.45 -11.51 18.85
N VAL A 337 3.15 -11.34 18.58
CA VAL A 337 2.60 -11.07 17.24
C VAL A 337 1.70 -9.84 17.31
N VAL A 338 1.83 -8.94 16.36
CA VAL A 338 0.92 -7.81 16.12
C VAL A 338 0.57 -7.78 14.64
N ALA A 339 -0.70 -7.53 14.32
CA ALA A 339 -1.12 -7.37 12.92
C ALA A 339 -0.84 -5.94 12.45
N THR A 340 -0.32 -5.80 11.23
CA THR A 340 -0.27 -4.49 10.55
C THR A 340 -1.63 -4.20 9.89
N SER A 341 -1.81 -2.99 9.33
CA SER A 341 -3.00 -2.71 8.52
C SER A 341 -3.01 -3.57 7.26
N PHE A 342 -4.21 -3.92 6.78
CA PHE A 342 -4.36 -4.80 5.62
C PHE A 342 -3.63 -4.25 4.40
N ALA A 343 -2.69 -5.02 3.84
CA ALA A 343 -1.87 -4.63 2.70
C ALA A 343 -1.18 -3.26 2.88
N HIS A 344 -0.91 -2.88 4.13
CA HIS A 344 -0.34 -1.58 4.49
C HIS A 344 -1.14 -0.39 3.97
N VAL A 345 -2.48 -0.50 3.98
CA VAL A 345 -3.37 0.59 3.57
C VAL A 345 -3.07 1.88 4.32
N ASP A 346 -3.01 2.99 3.57
CA ASP A 346 -2.77 4.33 4.09
C ASP A 346 -3.98 4.84 4.89
N THR A 347 -3.77 5.10 6.19
CA THR A 347 -4.85 5.52 7.10
C THR A 347 -5.50 6.83 6.65
N ALA A 348 -4.71 7.79 6.16
CA ALA A 348 -5.24 9.06 5.67
C ALA A 348 -6.05 8.89 4.36
N ALA A 349 -5.70 7.91 3.52
CA ALA A 349 -6.50 7.55 2.34
C ALA A 349 -7.86 6.96 2.75
N LEU A 350 -7.91 6.08 3.75
CA LEU A 350 -9.18 5.55 4.28
C LEU A 350 -10.09 6.67 4.80
N THR A 351 -9.54 7.61 5.56
CA THR A 351 -10.26 8.80 6.03
C THR A 351 -10.84 9.60 4.87
N ARG A 352 -10.09 9.77 3.78
CA ARG A 352 -10.56 10.46 2.57
C ARG A 352 -11.63 9.66 1.83
N VAL A 353 -11.54 8.33 1.76
CA VAL A 353 -12.58 7.48 1.15
C VAL A 353 -13.88 7.61 1.93
N ALA A 354 -13.81 7.66 3.26
CA ALA A 354 -14.93 7.77 4.19
C ALA A 354 -15.94 6.61 4.06
N ASP A 355 -15.42 5.39 3.92
CA ASP A 355 -16.20 4.15 3.90
C ASP A 355 -15.91 3.35 5.18
N LYS A 356 -16.96 3.14 5.99
CA LYS A 356 -16.83 2.49 7.30
C LYS A 356 -16.45 1.02 7.19
N ASP A 357 -17.08 0.28 6.28
CA ASP A 357 -16.83 -1.15 6.09
C ASP A 357 -15.39 -1.36 5.62
N LEU A 358 -14.93 -0.54 4.69
CA LEU A 358 -13.55 -0.58 4.20
C LEU A 358 -12.54 -0.26 5.31
N SER A 359 -12.88 0.67 6.20
CA SER A 359 -12.04 1.04 7.35
C SER A 359 -11.99 -0.08 8.40
N GLU A 360 -13.11 -0.77 8.66
CA GLU A 360 -13.16 -1.93 9.54
C GLU A 360 -12.31 -3.09 9.00
N ILE A 361 -12.40 -3.36 7.69
CA ILE A 361 -11.58 -4.39 7.01
C ILE A 361 -10.09 -4.00 7.02
N GLY A 362 -9.78 -2.72 6.81
CA GLY A 362 -8.41 -2.23 6.70
C GLY A 362 -7.65 -2.15 8.03
N LEU A 363 -8.33 -1.80 9.13
CA LEU A 363 -7.68 -1.45 10.40
C LEU A 363 -8.06 -2.35 11.59
N ARG A 364 -9.25 -2.98 11.59
CA ARG A 364 -9.72 -3.79 12.73
C ARG A 364 -9.69 -5.29 12.48
N ALA A 365 -10.20 -5.73 11.32
CA ALA A 365 -10.18 -7.14 10.91
C ALA A 365 -8.79 -7.78 10.77
N PRO A 366 -7.67 -7.06 10.46
CA PRO A 366 -6.35 -7.65 10.29
C PRO A 366 -5.92 -8.61 11.40
N ALA A 367 -6.15 -8.22 12.65
CA ALA A 367 -5.75 -9.03 13.80
C ALA A 367 -6.56 -10.34 13.92
N ASP A 368 -7.82 -10.35 13.47
CA ASP A 368 -8.61 -11.59 13.41
C ASP A 368 -8.13 -12.50 12.28
N ILE A 369 -7.71 -11.95 11.14
CA ILE A 369 -7.14 -12.72 10.03
C ILE A 369 -5.83 -13.39 10.45
N VAL A 370 -4.92 -12.62 11.08
CA VAL A 370 -3.64 -13.15 11.59
C VAL A 370 -3.87 -14.24 12.64
N ASP A 371 -4.74 -14.01 13.61
CA ASP A 371 -5.05 -14.98 14.67
C ASP A 371 -5.64 -16.29 14.09
N ASN A 372 -6.53 -16.18 13.10
CA ASN A 372 -7.17 -17.34 12.48
C ASN A 372 -6.21 -18.16 11.62
N ILE A 373 -5.34 -17.53 10.83
CA ILE A 373 -4.41 -18.24 9.94
C ILE A 373 -3.26 -18.86 10.72
N LEU A 374 -2.69 -18.14 11.70
CA LEU A 374 -1.53 -18.61 12.47
C LEU A 374 -1.91 -19.40 13.74
N GLY A 375 -3.17 -19.34 14.17
CA GLY A 375 -3.64 -20.03 15.39
C GLY A 375 -3.14 -19.40 16.69
N VAL A 376 -3.01 -18.07 16.73
CA VAL A 376 -2.41 -17.31 17.85
C VAL A 376 -3.36 -16.24 18.42
N LYS A 377 -2.90 -15.52 19.44
CA LYS A 377 -3.56 -14.29 19.92
C LYS A 377 -2.58 -13.12 19.78
N SER A 378 -2.82 -12.30 18.78
CA SER A 378 -2.04 -11.09 18.53
C SER A 378 -2.36 -9.97 19.53
N VAL A 379 -1.41 -9.05 19.67
CA VAL A 379 -1.57 -7.79 20.40
C VAL A 379 -2.70 -6.97 19.76
N ARG A 380 -3.61 -6.43 20.60
CA ARG A 380 -4.81 -5.70 20.17
C ARG A 380 -4.77 -4.25 20.63
N GLY A 381 -5.67 -3.43 20.06
CA GLY A 381 -5.86 -2.04 20.46
C GLY A 381 -4.75 -1.09 20.03
N LEU A 382 -3.88 -1.51 19.11
CA LEU A 382 -2.72 -0.77 18.63
C LEU A 382 -2.79 -0.58 17.12
N ALA A 383 -2.77 0.66 16.66
CA ALA A 383 -2.63 1.01 15.24
C ALA A 383 -1.17 1.30 14.89
N ILE A 384 -0.72 0.81 13.73
CA ILE A 384 0.62 1.07 13.19
C ILE A 384 0.43 1.68 11.79
N PRO A 385 0.27 3.02 11.69
CA PRO A 385 0.08 3.69 10.41
C PRO A 385 1.31 3.47 9.51
N PRO A 386 1.16 2.88 8.31
CA PRO A 386 2.32 2.55 7.46
C PRO A 386 3.12 3.77 6.99
N SER A 387 2.48 4.94 6.90
CA SER A 387 3.14 6.21 6.60
C SER A 387 4.02 6.73 7.74
N GLY A 388 3.84 6.18 8.96
CA GLY A 388 4.50 6.62 10.18
C GLY A 388 3.87 7.84 10.85
N VAL A 389 2.78 8.39 10.33
CA VAL A 389 2.17 9.63 10.86
C VAL A 389 0.64 9.54 10.87
N LEU A 390 0.01 10.36 11.72
CA LEU A 390 -1.43 10.58 11.78
C LEU A 390 -1.73 12.07 11.67
N ASP A 391 -2.83 12.40 10.98
CA ASP A 391 -3.53 13.67 11.15
C ASP A 391 -4.76 13.48 12.05
N ASP A 392 -5.39 14.58 12.48
CA ASP A 392 -6.52 14.54 13.41
C ASP A 392 -7.65 13.62 12.91
N ALA A 393 -7.97 13.69 11.62
CA ALA A 393 -9.03 12.89 11.04
C ALA A 393 -8.67 11.38 10.95
N SER A 394 -7.39 11.06 10.73
CA SER A 394 -6.89 9.69 10.81
C SER A 394 -6.86 9.18 12.25
N ALA A 395 -6.58 10.04 13.23
CA ALA A 395 -6.68 9.68 14.64
C ALA A 395 -8.13 9.38 15.06
N ASP A 396 -9.11 10.15 14.57
CA ASP A 396 -10.54 9.87 14.75
C ASP A 396 -10.91 8.50 14.15
N LEU A 397 -10.43 8.19 12.95
CA LEU A 397 -10.65 6.88 12.32
C LEU A 397 -10.04 5.71 13.12
N VAL A 398 -8.85 5.92 13.70
CA VAL A 398 -8.18 4.94 14.55
C VAL A 398 -8.99 4.67 15.84
N ARG A 399 -9.61 5.71 16.43
CA ARG A 399 -10.55 5.54 17.56
C ARG A 399 -11.80 4.77 17.16
N ASP A 400 -12.40 5.12 16.03
CA ASP A 400 -13.62 4.47 15.53
C ASP A 400 -13.42 2.98 15.24
N THR A 401 -12.18 2.57 14.98
CA THR A 401 -11.78 1.16 14.77
C THR A 401 -11.37 0.44 16.07
N LEU A 402 -11.62 1.07 17.23
CA LEU A 402 -11.39 0.58 18.59
C LEU A 402 -9.92 0.42 18.99
N SER A 403 -9.02 1.17 18.38
CA SER A 403 -7.64 1.26 18.86
C SER A 403 -7.53 2.29 19.97
N THR A 404 -6.82 1.95 21.05
CA THR A 404 -6.52 2.87 22.18
C THR A 404 -5.10 3.40 22.13
N GLY A 405 -4.26 2.81 21.28
CA GLY A 405 -2.86 3.19 21.06
C GLY A 405 -2.53 3.30 19.57
N ALA A 406 -1.56 4.15 19.22
CA ALA A 406 -0.87 4.05 17.93
C ALA A 406 0.64 4.26 18.07
N ILE A 407 1.42 3.76 17.10
CA ILE A 407 2.86 4.02 17.02
C ILE A 407 3.12 4.99 15.87
N VAL A 408 3.69 6.16 16.15
CA VAL A 408 3.90 7.23 15.17
C VAL A 408 5.29 7.84 15.29
N SER A 409 5.77 8.48 14.23
CA SER A 409 7.06 9.16 14.23
C SER A 409 7.02 10.37 15.16
N ALA A 410 8.10 10.58 15.92
CA ALA A 410 8.30 11.76 16.74
C ALA A 410 8.27 13.08 15.92
N SER A 411 8.47 13.02 14.60
CA SER A 411 8.33 14.18 13.72
C SER A 411 6.86 14.61 13.48
N GLY A 412 5.90 13.76 13.82
CA GLY A 412 4.45 14.02 13.69
C GLY A 412 3.77 14.59 14.94
N ILE A 413 4.53 14.86 16.01
CA ILE A 413 4.02 15.38 17.29
C ILE A 413 4.48 16.83 17.49
N ASP A 414 3.57 17.72 17.93
CA ASP A 414 3.90 19.14 18.18
C ASP A 414 4.65 19.32 19.50
N ASN A 415 4.17 18.64 20.56
CA ASN A 415 4.70 18.75 21.92
C ASN A 415 6.14 18.23 21.98
N SER A 416 7.03 18.96 22.65
CA SER A 416 8.42 18.51 22.86
C SER A 416 8.60 17.65 24.11
N ALA A 417 7.70 17.76 25.11
CA ALA A 417 7.81 17.01 26.36
C ALA A 417 6.77 15.88 26.42
N PRO A 418 7.19 14.60 26.51
CA PRO A 418 6.29 13.46 26.62
C PRO A 418 5.61 13.39 27.98
N THR A 419 4.47 12.70 28.02
CA THR A 419 3.70 12.50 29.26
C THR A 419 4.31 11.41 30.14
N SER A 420 5.08 10.48 29.54
CA SER A 420 5.91 9.50 30.25
C SER A 420 7.38 9.66 29.84
N PRO A 421 8.33 9.13 30.64
CA PRO A 421 9.74 9.17 30.28
C PRO A 421 10.05 8.37 29.00
N ASP A 422 9.12 7.56 28.50
CA ASP A 422 9.32 6.65 27.37
C ASP A 422 8.67 7.12 26.06
N GLY A 423 8.38 8.43 25.95
CA GLY A 423 7.98 9.05 24.68
C GLY A 423 6.51 8.85 24.30
N THR A 424 5.65 8.67 25.30
CA THR A 424 4.21 8.46 25.08
C THR A 424 3.40 9.74 25.29
N TYR A 425 2.34 9.91 24.50
CA TYR A 425 1.46 11.07 24.53
C TYR A 425 -0.02 10.66 24.46
N PRO A 426 -0.90 11.17 25.33
CA PRO A 426 -2.33 11.13 25.07
C PRO A 426 -2.66 11.99 23.83
N LEU A 427 -3.69 11.60 23.08
CA LEU A 427 -4.27 12.33 21.96
C LEU A 427 -5.78 12.47 22.22
N GLY A 428 -6.16 13.26 23.21
CA GLY A 428 -7.55 13.35 23.69
C GLY A 428 -7.86 12.31 24.78
N ASP A 429 -9.11 11.89 24.89
CA ASP A 429 -9.63 11.16 26.07
C ASP A 429 -9.64 9.61 25.93
N ASP A 430 -9.23 9.08 24.77
CA ASP A 430 -9.39 7.65 24.42
C ASP A 430 -8.33 7.08 23.47
N LEU A 431 -7.35 7.88 23.07
CA LEU A 431 -6.22 7.47 22.23
C LEU A 431 -4.91 7.99 22.83
N ALA A 432 -3.86 7.18 22.79
CA ALA A 432 -2.50 7.61 23.05
C ALA A 432 -1.55 7.14 21.96
N VAL A 433 -0.36 7.72 21.91
CA VAL A 433 0.68 7.33 20.96
C VAL A 433 2.00 7.07 21.63
N GLN A 434 2.69 6.05 21.14
CA GLN A 434 4.13 5.85 21.36
C GLN A 434 4.87 6.45 20.18
N THR A 435 5.89 7.27 20.44
CA THR A 435 6.72 7.83 19.39
C THR A 435 7.93 6.96 19.06
N TYR A 436 8.46 7.09 17.85
CA TYR A 436 9.73 6.48 17.42
C TYR A 436 10.62 7.45 16.64
N ASP A 437 11.92 7.12 16.53
CA ASP A 437 12.89 7.93 15.80
C ASP A 437 12.77 7.81 14.27
N PRO A 438 12.44 8.89 13.52
CA PRO A 438 12.41 8.85 12.07
C PRO A 438 13.78 8.60 11.41
N ALA A 439 14.89 9.02 12.02
CA ALA A 439 16.24 8.76 11.52
C ALA A 439 16.60 7.27 11.66
N LEU A 440 16.21 6.62 12.76
CA LEU A 440 16.39 5.17 12.91
C LEU A 440 15.54 4.39 11.91
N ALA A 441 14.27 4.75 11.73
CA ALA A 441 13.42 4.16 10.70
C ALA A 441 14.00 4.36 9.28
N SER A 442 14.59 5.54 9.02
CA SER A 442 15.29 5.82 7.75
C SER A 442 16.53 4.94 7.55
N ALA A 443 17.30 4.71 8.60
CA ALA A 443 18.48 3.86 8.57
C ALA A 443 18.11 2.39 8.33
N LEU A 444 17.07 1.89 8.99
CA LEU A 444 16.55 0.53 8.77
C LEU A 444 15.97 0.35 7.35
N ALA A 445 15.27 1.36 6.82
CA ALA A 445 14.73 1.32 5.46
C ALA A 445 15.82 1.30 4.37
N ALA A 446 17.00 1.84 4.67
CA ALA A 446 18.14 1.87 3.76
C ALA A 446 18.96 0.56 3.75
N LEU A 447 18.66 -0.41 4.62
CA LEU A 447 19.30 -1.73 4.60
C LEU A 447 18.91 -2.53 3.35
N GLY A 448 19.67 -3.59 3.08
CA GLY A 448 19.37 -4.50 1.99
C GLY A 448 19.96 -4.15 0.64
N THR A 449 19.65 -4.99 -0.33
CA THR A 449 20.12 -4.90 -1.73
C THR A 449 19.36 -3.86 -2.55
N THR A 450 18.14 -3.52 -2.13
CA THR A 450 17.31 -2.47 -2.71
C THR A 450 17.01 -1.43 -1.62
N PRO A 451 17.92 -0.47 -1.40
CA PRO A 451 17.75 0.51 -0.33
C PRO A 451 16.64 1.51 -0.67
N HIS A 452 15.77 1.78 0.29
CA HIS A 452 14.68 2.74 0.15
C HIS A 452 14.76 3.81 1.24
N SER A 453 14.00 4.88 1.07
CA SER A 453 13.78 5.86 2.15
C SER A 453 12.45 5.56 2.83
N ALA A 454 12.39 5.75 4.15
CA ALA A 454 11.12 5.76 4.84
C ALA A 454 10.30 6.99 4.42
N GLN A 455 8.97 6.92 4.54
CA GLN A 455 8.09 8.07 4.29
C GLN A 455 8.48 9.27 5.17
N VAL A 456 8.79 8.98 6.43
CA VAL A 456 9.18 9.97 7.45
C VAL A 456 10.60 10.52 7.29
N THR A 457 11.38 10.06 6.30
CA THR A 457 12.71 10.59 6.02
C THR A 457 12.62 12.02 5.47
N PRO A 458 13.29 13.02 6.08
CA PRO A 458 13.36 14.37 5.55
C PRO A 458 13.88 14.40 4.10
N ASN A 459 13.27 15.24 3.25
CA ASN A 459 13.54 15.24 1.81
C ASN A 459 15.02 15.48 1.47
N ALA A 460 15.68 16.38 2.20
CA ALA A 460 17.09 16.71 2.01
C ALA A 460 18.06 15.57 2.41
N GLN A 461 17.61 14.63 3.24
CA GLN A 461 18.44 13.54 3.75
C GLN A 461 18.27 12.23 2.96
N ARG A 462 17.19 12.08 2.18
CA ARG A 462 16.85 10.82 1.47
C ARG A 462 18.01 10.25 0.66
N ALA A 463 18.71 11.10 -0.10
CA ALA A 463 19.85 10.68 -0.91
C ALA A 463 21.05 10.23 -0.08
N GLY A 464 21.27 10.83 1.10
CA GLY A 464 22.37 10.45 2.00
C GLY A 464 22.18 9.06 2.60
N TRP A 465 20.96 8.75 3.04
CA TRP A 465 20.65 7.44 3.65
C TRP A 465 20.85 6.25 2.69
N VAL A 466 20.46 6.40 1.42
CA VAL A 466 20.55 5.31 0.44
C VAL A 466 21.90 5.26 -0.31
N ARG A 467 22.81 6.22 -0.07
CA ARG A 467 24.13 6.29 -0.71
C ARG A 467 25.07 5.21 -0.16
N GLY A 468 26.05 4.83 -0.98
CA GLY A 468 27.17 3.97 -0.60
C GLY A 468 26.90 2.48 -0.79
N SER A 469 27.88 1.65 -0.40
CA SER A 469 27.78 0.19 -0.38
C SER A 469 26.82 -0.32 0.70
N GLU A 470 26.34 -1.55 0.55
CA GLU A 470 25.50 -2.23 1.56
C GLU A 470 26.12 -2.19 2.97
N GLN A 471 27.41 -2.52 3.12
CA GLN A 471 28.08 -2.48 4.42
C GLN A 471 28.10 -1.08 5.05
N ALA A 472 28.25 -0.02 4.25
CA ALA A 472 28.25 1.36 4.76
C ALA A 472 26.88 1.72 5.34
N ARG A 473 25.79 1.33 4.66
CA ARG A 473 24.42 1.52 5.16
C ARG A 473 24.13 0.66 6.39
N ARG A 474 24.60 -0.60 6.40
CA ARG A 474 24.54 -1.49 7.56
C ARG A 474 25.24 -0.90 8.77
N GLN A 475 26.46 -0.41 8.59
CA GLN A 475 27.24 0.26 9.62
C GLN A 475 26.54 1.52 10.14
N THR A 476 25.94 2.31 9.24
CA THR A 476 25.09 3.46 9.61
C THR A 476 23.88 3.04 10.44
N ALA A 477 23.15 1.98 10.05
CA ALA A 477 21.99 1.49 10.79
C ALA A 477 22.34 1.01 12.21
N ILE A 478 23.46 0.30 12.36
CA ILE A 478 23.98 -0.10 13.68
C ILE A 478 24.26 1.13 14.54
N ALA A 479 24.90 2.16 13.97
CA ALA A 479 25.21 3.37 14.70
C ALA A 479 23.96 4.17 15.10
N SER A 480 22.99 4.31 14.19
CA SER A 480 21.71 4.96 14.46
C SER A 480 20.93 4.23 15.56
N LEU A 481 20.96 2.89 15.58
CA LEU A 481 20.32 2.09 16.62
C LEU A 481 20.94 2.33 18.01
N MET A 482 22.25 2.57 18.06
CA MET A 482 22.97 2.86 19.31
C MET A 482 22.88 4.33 19.73
N PHE A 483 22.43 5.24 18.87
CA PHE A 483 22.47 6.68 19.12
C PHE A 483 21.72 7.08 20.40
N THR A 484 20.43 6.77 20.51
CA THR A 484 19.59 7.13 21.68
C THR A 484 20.13 6.54 22.99
N ALA A 485 20.76 5.37 22.93
CA ALA A 485 21.34 4.71 24.09
C ALA A 485 22.66 5.36 24.54
N LEU A 486 23.41 5.98 23.63
CA LEU A 486 24.69 6.64 23.89
C LEU A 486 24.56 8.14 24.20
N GLU A 487 23.41 8.74 23.93
CA GLU A 487 23.13 10.13 24.31
C GLU A 487 22.93 10.27 25.84
N PRO A 488 23.61 11.23 26.49
CA PRO A 488 23.43 11.50 27.91
C PRO A 488 21.97 11.90 28.20
N SER A 489 21.34 11.27 29.19
CA SER A 489 19.97 11.63 29.58
C SER A 489 19.88 13.06 30.11
N ALA A 490 19.26 13.96 29.33
CA ALA A 490 18.86 15.30 29.82
C ALA A 490 17.93 15.22 31.04
N SER A 491 17.11 14.17 31.13
CA SER A 491 16.16 13.92 32.23
C SER A 491 16.81 13.33 33.50
N ALA A 492 18.03 12.80 33.43
CA ALA A 492 18.75 12.22 34.57
C ALA A 492 19.85 13.15 35.13
N ALA A 493 20.24 14.18 34.38
CA ALA A 493 21.25 15.13 34.81
C ALA A 493 20.70 16.07 35.89
N THR A 494 21.28 16.02 37.09
CA THR A 494 21.09 17.08 38.09
C THR A 494 21.54 18.43 37.51
N PRO A 495 20.87 19.57 37.78
CA PRO A 495 21.20 20.89 37.21
C PRO A 495 22.65 21.36 37.43
N GLN A 496 23.41 20.68 38.28
CA GLN A 496 24.80 20.98 38.64
C GLN A 496 25.85 20.25 37.78
N GLN A 497 25.48 19.32 36.90
CA GLN A 497 26.42 18.51 36.10
C GLN A 497 26.66 19.01 34.66
N LEU A 498 25.83 19.92 34.14
CA LEU A 498 25.99 20.46 32.78
C LEU A 498 26.65 21.85 32.83
N ALA A 499 27.97 21.91 32.65
CA ALA A 499 28.70 23.17 32.45
C ALA A 499 28.36 23.86 31.11
N THR A 500 27.73 23.13 30.19
CA THR A 500 27.18 23.59 28.91
C THR A 500 25.84 22.90 28.68
N PRO A 501 24.74 23.61 28.36
CA PRO A 501 23.49 22.97 27.98
C PRO A 501 23.73 22.14 26.71
N ALA A 502 23.26 20.88 26.71
CA ALA A 502 23.24 20.07 25.51
C ALA A 502 22.45 20.79 24.40
N PRO A 503 22.83 20.66 23.12
CA PRO A 503 22.00 21.16 22.03
C PRO A 503 20.59 20.54 22.16
N ALA A 504 19.56 21.36 21.96
CA ALA A 504 18.20 20.87 21.99
C ALA A 504 17.99 19.89 20.83
N ASP A 505 17.56 18.67 21.13
CA ASP A 505 17.12 17.70 20.14
C ASP A 505 15.60 17.49 20.29
N PRO A 506 14.77 18.19 19.49
CA PRO A 506 13.32 18.07 19.57
C PRO A 506 12.81 16.66 19.29
N ILE A 507 13.56 15.82 18.57
CA ILE A 507 13.16 14.45 18.27
C ILE A 507 13.46 13.55 19.47
N ALA A 508 14.68 13.59 20.00
CA ALA A 508 15.03 12.82 21.20
C ALA A 508 14.17 13.21 22.42
N ASP A 509 13.90 14.51 22.60
CA ASP A 509 13.01 14.99 23.66
C ASP A 509 11.63 14.33 23.56
N ARG A 510 11.13 14.08 22.34
CA ARG A 510 9.81 13.48 22.12
C ARG A 510 9.75 11.98 22.34
N ILE A 511 10.85 11.30 22.02
CA ILE A 511 10.98 9.84 22.16
C ILE A 511 11.29 9.47 23.61
N GLY A 512 11.91 10.37 24.36
CA GLY A 512 12.35 10.10 25.73
C GLY A 512 13.33 8.93 25.76
N ARG A 513 13.07 7.95 26.63
CA ARG A 513 13.87 6.74 26.83
C ARG A 513 13.19 5.46 26.30
N GLY A 514 12.10 5.60 25.54
CA GLY A 514 11.40 4.48 24.91
C GLY A 514 11.71 4.41 23.42
N GLU A 515 12.52 3.44 23.00
CA GLU A 515 12.92 3.29 21.60
C GLU A 515 12.13 2.14 20.93
N VAL A 516 11.34 2.48 19.91
CA VAL A 516 10.59 1.50 19.10
C VAL A 516 11.17 1.47 17.68
N LEU A 517 11.76 0.33 17.32
CA LEU A 517 12.35 0.13 16.00
C LEU A 517 11.28 -0.34 15.03
N ILE A 518 11.12 0.42 13.94
CA ILE A 518 10.18 0.10 12.87
C ILE A 518 10.94 0.03 11.55
N ALA A 519 11.06 -1.18 11.02
CA ALA A 519 11.50 -1.40 9.66
C ALA A 519 10.31 -1.23 8.68
N PRO A 520 10.54 -0.86 7.41
CA PRO A 520 9.46 -0.75 6.44
C PRO A 520 8.81 -2.12 6.18
N PRO A 521 7.53 -2.16 5.78
CA PRO A 521 6.84 -3.41 5.43
C PRO A 521 7.60 -4.30 4.44
N THR A 522 8.14 -3.71 3.38
CA THR A 522 8.90 -4.40 2.34
C THR A 522 10.40 -4.38 2.63
N TRP A 523 10.78 -4.71 3.87
CA TRP A 523 12.17 -4.68 4.31
C TRP A 523 13.04 -5.64 3.51
N SER A 524 14.07 -5.11 2.86
CA SER A 524 14.98 -5.82 1.95
C SER A 524 16.29 -6.26 2.61
N ALA A 525 16.37 -6.21 3.94
CA ALA A 525 17.56 -6.57 4.72
C ALA A 525 18.11 -7.96 4.37
N THR A 526 19.43 -8.02 4.21
CA THR A 526 20.16 -9.27 3.98
C THR A 526 20.31 -10.07 5.29
N PRO A 527 20.69 -11.37 5.24
CA PRO A 527 21.04 -12.13 6.44
C PRO A 527 22.14 -11.47 7.29
N GLU A 528 23.08 -10.79 6.65
CA GLU A 528 24.14 -10.04 7.32
C GLU A 528 23.60 -8.78 8.01
N ASP A 529 22.63 -8.09 7.38
CA ASP A 529 21.94 -6.94 7.97
C ASP A 529 21.16 -7.34 9.21
N THR A 530 20.31 -8.37 9.12
CA THR A 530 19.48 -8.86 10.24
C THR A 530 20.35 -9.30 11.41
N LYS A 531 21.39 -10.10 11.12
CA LYS A 531 22.37 -10.51 12.13
C LYS A 531 23.03 -9.32 12.81
N SER A 532 23.38 -8.28 12.05
CA SER A 532 24.08 -7.12 12.60
C SER A 532 23.18 -6.24 13.46
N VAL A 533 21.92 -6.05 13.05
CA VAL A 533 20.90 -5.36 13.86
C VAL A 533 20.66 -6.12 15.17
N LEU A 534 20.41 -7.43 15.11
CA LEU A 534 20.20 -8.26 16.29
C LEU A 534 21.43 -8.31 17.21
N SER A 535 22.64 -8.33 16.63
CA SER A 535 23.89 -8.26 17.40
C SER A 535 24.06 -6.91 18.10
N ALA A 536 23.70 -5.81 17.44
CA ALA A 536 23.73 -4.47 18.03
C ALA A 536 22.73 -4.34 19.19
N MET A 537 21.51 -4.85 19.03
CA MET A 537 20.53 -4.93 20.12
C MET A 537 21.04 -5.78 21.28
N THR A 538 21.62 -6.94 21.00
CA THR A 538 22.23 -7.82 22.01
C THR A 538 23.34 -7.10 22.78
N MET A 539 24.15 -6.31 22.07
CA MET A 539 25.24 -5.54 22.67
C MET A 539 24.71 -4.46 23.62
N LEU A 540 23.67 -3.71 23.22
CA LEU A 540 23.02 -2.71 24.08
C LEU A 540 22.39 -3.33 25.33
N LEU A 541 21.67 -4.45 25.17
CA LEU A 541 21.01 -5.15 26.27
C LEU A 541 22.03 -5.81 27.22
N GLY A 542 23.13 -6.34 26.68
CA GLY A 542 24.19 -6.96 27.48
C GLY A 542 25.11 -5.97 28.20
N SER A 543 25.11 -4.69 27.79
CA SER A 543 25.91 -3.63 28.40
C SER A 543 25.09 -2.69 29.30
N ASP A 544 23.85 -3.05 29.66
CA ASP A 544 22.92 -2.24 30.45
C ASP A 544 22.67 -0.83 29.85
N LEU A 545 22.87 -0.67 28.54
CA LEU A 545 22.51 0.55 27.81
C LEU A 545 21.06 0.53 27.33
N ALA A 546 20.49 -0.67 27.22
CA ALA A 546 19.09 -0.90 26.94
C ALA A 546 18.50 -1.95 27.87
N VAL A 547 17.19 -1.93 28.05
CA VAL A 547 16.39 -2.96 28.71
C VAL A 547 15.22 -3.36 27.82
N ALA A 548 14.80 -4.62 27.90
CA ALA A 548 13.66 -5.07 27.13
C ALA A 548 12.35 -4.37 27.53
N ARG A 549 11.66 -3.77 26.56
CA ARG A 549 10.31 -3.20 26.72
C ARG A 549 9.36 -3.97 25.77
N PRO A 550 8.67 -5.01 26.23
CA PRO A 550 7.85 -5.83 25.34
C PRO A 550 6.62 -5.05 24.85
N LEU A 551 6.23 -5.25 23.58
CA LEU A 551 5.11 -4.53 22.95
C LEU A 551 3.78 -4.61 23.73
N PRO A 552 3.37 -5.76 24.33
CA PRO A 552 2.17 -5.79 25.19
C PRO A 552 2.22 -4.79 26.34
N GLY A 553 3.39 -4.58 26.96
CA GLY A 553 3.57 -3.59 28.02
C GLY A 553 3.38 -2.16 27.52
N ILE A 554 3.84 -1.86 26.30
CA ILE A 554 3.58 -0.57 25.64
C ILE A 554 2.08 -0.37 25.44
N THR A 555 1.35 -1.41 24.98
CA THR A 555 -0.10 -1.27 24.77
C THR A 555 -0.87 -1.01 26.06
N GLU A 556 -0.50 -1.67 27.17
CA GLU A 556 -1.10 -1.43 28.48
C GLU A 556 -0.84 0.00 28.99
N GLU A 557 0.39 0.50 28.78
CA GLU A 557 0.76 1.89 29.08
C GLU A 557 -0.07 2.88 28.26
N LEU A 558 -0.19 2.66 26.95
CA LEU A 558 -0.99 3.52 26.06
C LEU A 558 -2.46 3.55 26.46
N THR A 559 -3.07 2.40 26.79
CA THR A 559 -4.45 2.36 27.30
C THR A 559 -4.61 3.16 28.59
N THR A 560 -3.60 3.12 29.47
CA THR A 560 -3.62 3.89 30.73
C THR A 560 -3.50 5.39 30.47
N ILE A 561 -2.57 5.79 29.58
CA ILE A 561 -2.29 7.20 29.26
C ILE A 561 -3.43 7.82 28.47
N ALA A 562 -4.08 7.07 27.58
CA ALA A 562 -5.18 7.52 26.73
C ALA A 562 -6.32 8.19 27.52
N SER A 563 -6.53 7.81 28.79
CA SER A 563 -7.57 8.40 29.66
C SER A 563 -7.21 9.79 30.22
N THR A 564 -6.14 10.44 29.76
CA THR A 564 -5.62 11.70 30.32
C THR A 564 -6.14 12.93 29.52
N PRO A 565 -6.77 13.94 30.15
CA PRO A 565 -7.49 15.02 29.45
C PRO A 565 -6.66 16.00 28.61
N ALA A 566 -5.33 16.01 28.74
CA ALA A 566 -4.45 16.95 28.07
C ALA A 566 -3.56 16.20 27.07
N GLY A 567 -3.94 16.23 25.79
CA GLY A 567 -3.25 15.53 24.71
C GLY A 567 -2.16 16.36 24.00
N ALA A 568 -1.28 15.68 23.28
CA ALA A 568 -0.40 16.31 22.31
C ALA A 568 -1.14 16.66 21.01
N GLY A 569 -0.67 17.69 20.31
CA GLY A 569 -1.12 18.00 18.96
C GLY A 569 -0.43 17.13 17.91
N LEU A 570 -1.19 16.74 16.88
CA LEU A 570 -0.65 16.12 15.67
C LEU A 570 -0.24 17.19 14.66
N VAL A 571 0.90 17.00 14.00
CA VAL A 571 1.41 17.93 12.99
C VAL A 571 1.92 17.20 11.76
N ALA A 572 1.72 17.80 10.59
CA ALA A 572 2.41 17.35 9.39
C ALA A 572 3.92 17.65 9.52
N PRO A 573 4.82 16.66 9.38
CA PRO A 573 6.24 16.90 9.59
C PRO A 573 6.81 17.80 8.49
N ARG A 574 7.29 18.99 8.89
CA ARG A 574 7.62 20.12 7.98
C ARG A 574 8.70 19.81 6.93
N ALA A 575 9.68 18.97 7.27
CA ALA A 575 10.82 18.64 6.39
C ALA A 575 10.56 17.39 5.53
N THR A 576 9.42 16.73 5.71
CA THR A 576 9.06 15.49 5.00
C THR A 576 7.98 15.79 3.96
N GLN A 577 8.03 15.08 2.84
CA GLN A 577 6.90 14.97 1.94
C GLN A 577 6.34 13.56 2.06
N ILE A 578 5.34 13.40 2.94
CA ILE A 578 4.56 12.17 3.04
C ILE A 578 3.70 12.07 1.80
N ALA A 579 3.94 11.03 0.99
CA ALA A 579 3.21 10.77 -0.23
C ALA A 579 2.27 9.59 0.00
N GLY A 580 0.97 9.85 -0.07
CA GLY A 580 -0.08 8.82 -0.03
C GLY A 580 -0.62 8.49 -1.43
N PRO A 581 -1.61 7.59 -1.49
CA PRO A 581 -2.28 7.23 -2.74
C PRO A 581 -2.80 8.45 -3.52
N SER A 582 -2.77 8.35 -4.86
CA SER A 582 -3.16 9.47 -5.72
C SER A 582 -4.65 9.85 -5.52
N PRO A 583 -5.03 11.13 -5.67
CA PRO A 583 -6.42 11.54 -5.58
C PRO A 583 -7.35 10.79 -6.55
N GLN A 584 -6.82 10.36 -7.70
CA GLN A 584 -7.53 9.56 -8.70
C GLN A 584 -7.82 8.16 -8.17
N ALA A 585 -6.84 7.49 -7.55
CA ALA A 585 -7.03 6.19 -6.91
C ALA A 585 -8.08 6.27 -5.80
N ILE A 586 -8.02 7.29 -4.94
CA ILE A 586 -9.01 7.49 -3.86
C ILE A 586 -10.42 7.71 -4.40
N ALA A 587 -10.57 8.50 -5.47
CA ALA A 587 -11.86 8.70 -6.12
C ALA A 587 -12.41 7.41 -6.74
N ALA A 588 -11.55 6.63 -7.40
CA ALA A 588 -11.91 5.34 -7.99
C ALA A 588 -12.30 4.31 -6.93
N VAL A 589 -11.57 4.25 -5.81
CA VAL A 589 -11.90 3.41 -4.66
C VAL A 589 -13.25 3.78 -4.07
N ARG A 590 -13.50 5.08 -3.83
CA ARG A 590 -14.80 5.53 -3.29
C ARG A 590 -15.97 5.13 -4.20
N SER A 591 -15.81 5.31 -5.51
CA SER A 591 -16.82 4.91 -6.50
C SER A 591 -17.06 3.41 -6.49
N SER A 592 -15.98 2.62 -6.50
CA SER A 592 -16.05 1.16 -6.55
C SER A 592 -16.61 0.57 -5.26
N SER A 593 -16.20 1.09 -4.09
CA SER A 593 -16.72 0.66 -2.79
C SER A 593 -18.23 0.87 -2.69
N SER A 594 -18.71 2.04 -3.13
CA SER A 594 -20.14 2.34 -3.20
C SER A 594 -20.90 1.36 -4.11
N ALA A 595 -20.35 1.06 -5.29
CA ALA A 595 -20.97 0.12 -6.22
C ALA A 595 -21.01 -1.32 -5.67
N ILE A 596 -19.92 -1.78 -5.04
CA ILE A 596 -19.84 -3.10 -4.37
C ILE A 596 -20.91 -3.20 -3.28
N SER A 597 -21.00 -2.21 -2.40
CA SER A 597 -21.99 -2.21 -1.31
C SER A 597 -23.42 -2.19 -1.84
N GLN A 598 -23.69 -1.37 -2.87
CA GLN A 598 -25.03 -1.32 -3.48
C GLN A 598 -25.45 -2.66 -4.11
N LEU A 599 -24.54 -3.38 -4.77
CA LEU A 599 -24.83 -4.72 -5.30
C LEU A 599 -25.02 -5.73 -4.17
N GLN A 600 -24.11 -5.74 -3.18
CA GLN A 600 -24.14 -6.69 -2.08
C GLN A 600 -25.43 -6.58 -1.24
N ASP A 601 -25.96 -5.38 -1.02
CA ASP A 601 -27.22 -5.16 -0.30
C ASP A 601 -28.42 -5.90 -0.93
N SER A 602 -28.34 -6.15 -2.24
CA SER A 602 -29.36 -6.87 -2.98
C SER A 602 -29.09 -8.37 -3.07
N MET A 603 -27.92 -8.84 -2.64
CA MET A 603 -27.62 -10.26 -2.53
C MET A 603 -28.18 -10.84 -1.22
N THR A 604 -28.50 -12.14 -1.24
CA THR A 604 -29.07 -12.84 -0.09
C THR A 604 -28.31 -14.10 0.24
N THR A 605 -27.94 -14.25 1.51
CA THR A 605 -27.39 -15.50 2.04
C THR A 605 -28.46 -16.58 2.03
N ARG A 606 -28.11 -17.77 1.55
CA ARG A 606 -28.94 -18.95 1.63
C ARG A 606 -28.19 -20.09 2.32
N SER A 607 -28.90 -20.93 3.05
CA SER A 607 -28.29 -22.05 3.78
C SER A 607 -27.87 -23.23 2.90
N ASP A 608 -28.41 -23.32 1.68
CA ASP A 608 -28.09 -24.33 0.67
C ASP A 608 -26.89 -23.94 -0.23
N VAL A 609 -26.33 -22.75 -0.02
CA VAL A 609 -25.19 -22.21 -0.77
C VAL A 609 -24.02 -22.05 0.19
N PRO A 610 -22.82 -22.58 -0.12
CA PRO A 610 -21.70 -22.55 0.80
C PRO A 610 -21.10 -21.14 0.98
N ILE A 611 -21.25 -20.26 -0.01
CA ILE A 611 -20.67 -18.92 0.01
C ILE A 611 -21.69 -17.83 0.38
N THR A 612 -21.28 -16.92 1.25
CA THR A 612 -22.07 -15.73 1.61
C THR A 612 -21.80 -14.58 0.64
N PRO A 613 -22.73 -13.63 0.45
CA PRO A 613 -22.48 -12.44 -0.36
C PRO A 613 -21.26 -11.62 0.08
N ALA A 614 -21.02 -11.54 1.39
CA ALA A 614 -19.85 -10.86 1.94
C ALA A 614 -18.55 -11.58 1.52
N ALA A 615 -18.49 -12.91 1.63
CA ALA A 615 -17.34 -13.69 1.18
C ALA A 615 -17.15 -13.64 -0.34
N TYR A 616 -18.24 -13.62 -1.11
CA TYR A 616 -18.20 -13.45 -2.57
C TYR A 616 -17.58 -12.11 -2.99
N MET A 617 -17.90 -11.04 -2.26
CA MET A 617 -17.44 -9.67 -2.54
C MET A 617 -16.13 -9.29 -1.84
N ALA A 618 -15.64 -10.10 -0.90
CA ALA A 618 -14.49 -9.74 -0.05
C ALA A 618 -13.23 -9.42 -0.87
N PRO A 619 -12.80 -10.25 -1.86
CA PRO A 619 -11.56 -9.97 -2.58
C PRO A 619 -11.58 -8.65 -3.35
N LEU A 620 -12.74 -8.20 -3.81
CA LEU A 620 -12.87 -6.89 -4.47
C LEU A 620 -12.62 -5.73 -3.49
N ARG A 621 -13.09 -5.83 -2.24
CA ARG A 621 -12.80 -4.82 -1.20
C ARG A 621 -11.33 -4.85 -0.80
N GLU A 622 -10.74 -6.04 -0.71
CA GLU A 622 -9.30 -6.20 -0.45
C GLU A 622 -8.46 -5.56 -1.56
N ASP A 623 -8.86 -5.68 -2.83
CA ASP A 623 -8.20 -4.99 -3.94
C ASP A 623 -8.28 -3.47 -3.85
N LEU A 624 -9.37 -2.92 -3.32
CA LEU A 624 -9.48 -1.49 -3.04
C LEU A 624 -8.50 -1.06 -1.92
N LEU A 625 -8.28 -1.89 -0.90
CA LEU A 625 -7.27 -1.65 0.14
C LEU A 625 -5.85 -1.72 -0.42
N ARG A 626 -5.54 -2.75 -1.21
CA ARG A 626 -4.24 -2.91 -1.91
C ARG A 626 -3.95 -1.73 -2.85
N ALA A 627 -4.98 -1.14 -3.46
CA ALA A 627 -4.84 0.05 -4.30
C ALA A 627 -4.50 1.33 -3.51
N MET A 628 -4.60 1.29 -2.18
CA MET A 628 -4.32 2.40 -1.27
C MET A 628 -3.15 2.12 -0.32
N ALA A 629 -2.29 1.14 -0.64
CA ALA A 629 -1.11 0.84 0.14
C ALA A 629 -0.18 2.07 0.27
N SER A 630 0.34 2.32 1.47
CA SER A 630 1.43 3.26 1.70
C SER A 630 2.75 2.57 1.35
N VAL A 631 3.53 3.17 0.44
CA VAL A 631 4.79 2.60 -0.06
C VAL A 631 5.95 3.58 0.16
N SER A 632 7.19 3.19 -0.13
CA SER A 632 8.33 4.14 -0.08
C SER A 632 8.15 5.30 -1.07
N PRO A 633 8.79 6.47 -0.86
CA PRO A 633 8.77 7.55 -1.84
C PRO A 633 9.27 7.12 -3.24
N GLN A 634 10.21 6.18 -3.33
CA GLN A 634 10.75 5.68 -4.60
C GLN A 634 9.74 4.82 -5.37
N ASP A 635 8.79 4.19 -4.68
CA ASP A 635 7.83 3.26 -5.28
C ASP A 635 6.49 3.91 -5.66
N GLN A 636 6.31 5.21 -5.42
CA GLN A 636 5.03 5.91 -5.60
C GLN A 636 4.49 5.79 -7.03
N ASP A 637 5.33 5.88 -8.06
CA ASP A 637 4.91 5.74 -9.46
C ASP A 637 4.53 4.31 -9.81
N ALA A 638 5.20 3.31 -9.23
CA ALA A 638 4.83 1.91 -9.38
C ALA A 638 3.49 1.63 -8.67
N ALA A 639 3.32 2.12 -7.45
CA ALA A 639 2.09 2.00 -6.68
C ALA A 639 0.90 2.69 -7.36
N ALA A 640 1.08 3.87 -7.96
CA ALA A 640 0.02 4.55 -8.70
C ALA A 640 -0.48 3.75 -9.91
N ARG A 641 0.44 3.09 -10.64
CA ARG A 641 0.09 2.20 -11.76
C ARG A 641 -0.63 0.94 -11.27
N ALA A 642 -0.13 0.32 -10.20
CA ALA A 642 -0.78 -0.83 -9.59
C ALA A 642 -2.19 -0.47 -9.09
N ALA A 643 -2.35 0.68 -8.42
CA ALA A 643 -3.64 1.17 -7.95
C ALA A 643 -4.63 1.34 -9.11
N SER A 644 -4.22 2.00 -10.21
CA SER A 644 -5.06 2.17 -11.40
C SER A 644 -5.51 0.83 -11.99
N MET A 645 -4.59 -0.15 -12.08
CA MET A 645 -4.89 -1.49 -12.57
C MET A 645 -5.92 -2.19 -11.67
N ARG A 646 -5.71 -2.18 -10.35
CA ARG A 646 -6.63 -2.79 -9.39
C ARG A 646 -8.01 -2.16 -9.42
N THR A 647 -8.11 -0.83 -9.36
CA THR A 647 -9.41 -0.16 -9.40
C THR A 647 -10.15 -0.36 -10.72
N SER A 648 -9.42 -0.47 -11.83
CA SER A 648 -10.02 -0.75 -13.14
C SER A 648 -10.55 -2.18 -13.20
N ALA A 649 -9.77 -3.16 -12.75
CA ALA A 649 -10.18 -4.56 -12.67
C ALA A 649 -11.41 -4.73 -11.78
N VAL A 650 -11.42 -4.11 -10.59
CA VAL A 650 -12.59 -4.12 -9.69
C VAL A 650 -13.81 -3.52 -10.38
N SER A 651 -13.69 -2.37 -11.05
CA SER A 651 -14.80 -1.76 -11.76
C SER A 651 -15.35 -2.64 -12.88
N ILE A 652 -14.48 -3.36 -13.62
CA ILE A 652 -14.87 -4.30 -14.67
C ILE A 652 -15.62 -5.49 -14.05
N THR A 653 -15.11 -6.05 -12.96
CA THR A 653 -15.74 -7.20 -12.29
C THR A 653 -17.09 -6.82 -11.68
N VAL A 654 -17.20 -5.64 -11.07
CA VAL A 654 -18.49 -5.10 -10.57
C VAL A 654 -19.50 -4.95 -11.70
N ALA A 655 -19.08 -4.45 -12.87
CA ALA A 655 -19.95 -4.39 -14.05
C ALA A 655 -20.34 -5.81 -14.52
N SER A 656 -19.40 -6.75 -14.57
CA SER A 656 -19.67 -8.13 -14.93
C SER A 656 -20.62 -8.84 -13.97
N ILE A 657 -20.57 -8.53 -12.66
CA ILE A 657 -21.52 -9.05 -11.67
C ILE A 657 -22.92 -8.52 -11.96
N SER A 658 -23.02 -7.22 -12.30
CA SER A 658 -24.27 -6.58 -12.68
C SER A 658 -24.86 -7.18 -13.97
N ASP A 659 -24.01 -7.48 -14.94
CA ASP A 659 -24.40 -8.07 -16.24
C ASP A 659 -24.70 -9.58 -16.13
N GLY A 660 -24.17 -10.25 -15.11
CA GLY A 660 -24.46 -11.65 -14.79
C GLY A 660 -25.90 -11.91 -14.34
N VAL A 661 -26.67 -10.84 -14.07
CA VAL A 661 -28.09 -10.92 -13.74
C VAL A 661 -28.88 -10.12 -14.75
N GLY A 662 -29.79 -10.79 -15.48
CA GLY A 662 -30.48 -10.15 -16.58
C GLY A 662 -31.71 -10.88 -17.06
N ILE A 663 -32.43 -10.25 -17.98
CA ILE A 663 -33.63 -10.82 -18.59
C ILE A 663 -33.23 -11.53 -19.87
N LEU A 664 -33.62 -12.80 -20.02
CA LEU A 664 -33.42 -13.52 -21.28
C LEU A 664 -34.40 -12.99 -22.32
N ASP A 665 -33.88 -12.37 -23.38
CA ASP A 665 -34.69 -11.87 -24.48
C ASP A 665 -35.38 -13.06 -25.21
N PRO A 666 -36.72 -13.12 -25.22
CA PRO A 666 -37.46 -14.14 -25.95
C PRO A 666 -37.38 -14.01 -27.48
N GLY A 667 -36.76 -12.95 -28.03
CA GLY A 667 -36.41 -12.80 -29.44
C GLY A 667 -37.60 -12.63 -30.40
N GLY A 668 -38.79 -12.34 -29.89
CA GLY A 668 -40.04 -12.42 -30.66
C GLY A 668 -41.06 -11.32 -30.38
N ARG A 669 -42.08 -11.24 -31.23
CA ARG A 669 -43.25 -10.37 -31.05
C ARG A 669 -44.27 -11.08 -30.15
N PHE A 670 -44.70 -10.44 -29.07
CA PHE A 670 -45.74 -10.98 -28.19
C PHE A 670 -47.11 -10.49 -28.67
N THR A 671 -48.05 -11.42 -28.90
CA THR A 671 -49.44 -11.05 -29.18
C THR A 671 -50.28 -11.28 -27.93
N LEU A 672 -50.90 -10.23 -27.39
CA LEU A 672 -51.85 -10.36 -26.28
C LEU A 672 -53.15 -10.97 -26.82
N ALA A 673 -53.47 -12.19 -26.35
CA ALA A 673 -54.68 -12.91 -26.73
C ALA A 673 -55.96 -12.26 -26.20
N SER A 674 -55.86 -11.42 -25.15
CA SER A 674 -56.97 -10.72 -24.52
C SER A 674 -56.52 -9.39 -23.90
N GLU A 675 -57.46 -8.55 -23.45
CA GLU A 675 -57.17 -7.31 -22.72
C GLU A 675 -56.32 -7.53 -21.45
N ARG A 676 -56.18 -8.76 -20.92
CA ARG A 676 -55.51 -9.07 -19.65
C ARG A 676 -54.52 -10.25 -19.73
N SER A 677 -53.82 -10.43 -20.85
CA SER A 677 -52.85 -11.51 -20.98
C SER A 677 -51.54 -11.20 -20.23
N PRO A 678 -50.98 -12.13 -19.43
CA PRO A 678 -49.71 -11.90 -18.76
C PRO A 678 -48.53 -11.99 -19.74
N LEU A 679 -47.46 -11.24 -19.47
CA LEU A 679 -46.18 -11.38 -20.18
C LEU A 679 -45.29 -12.36 -19.40
N LEU A 680 -44.78 -13.38 -20.10
CA LEU A 680 -43.87 -14.36 -19.53
C LEU A 680 -42.43 -13.93 -19.82
N LEU A 681 -41.64 -13.70 -18.79
CA LEU A 681 -40.21 -13.44 -18.91
C LEU A 681 -39.42 -14.46 -18.09
N VAL A 682 -38.18 -14.69 -18.49
CA VAL A 682 -37.24 -15.50 -17.73
C VAL A 682 -36.10 -14.60 -17.29
N ILE A 683 -35.86 -14.54 -15.99
CA ILE A 683 -34.72 -13.84 -15.41
C ILE A 683 -33.63 -14.88 -15.14
N ARG A 684 -32.38 -14.57 -15.49
CA ARG A 684 -31.19 -15.38 -15.25
C ARG A 684 -30.33 -14.73 -14.17
N ASN A 685 -29.69 -15.56 -13.35
CA ASN A 685 -28.64 -15.18 -12.42
C ASN A 685 -27.48 -16.17 -12.57
N ASP A 686 -26.38 -15.71 -13.14
CA ASP A 686 -25.15 -16.47 -13.33
C ASP A 686 -24.22 -16.39 -12.11
N LEU A 687 -24.64 -15.71 -11.05
CA LEU A 687 -23.84 -15.54 -9.84
C LEU A 687 -23.99 -16.76 -8.92
N PRO A 688 -22.94 -17.11 -8.13
CA PRO A 688 -23.00 -18.18 -7.15
C PRO A 688 -23.84 -17.81 -5.91
N VAL A 689 -24.33 -16.58 -5.83
CA VAL A 689 -25.18 -16.07 -4.75
C VAL A 689 -26.55 -15.66 -5.27
N ALA A 690 -27.57 -15.78 -4.42
CA ALA A 690 -28.92 -15.33 -4.78
C ALA A 690 -28.98 -13.80 -4.84
N MET A 691 -29.79 -13.28 -5.77
CA MET A 691 -29.97 -11.84 -5.96
C MET A 691 -31.44 -11.45 -5.91
N ARG A 692 -31.74 -10.37 -5.18
CA ARG A 692 -33.05 -9.71 -5.14
C ARG A 692 -33.09 -8.55 -6.12
N ALA A 693 -34.07 -8.57 -7.00
CA ALA A 693 -34.26 -7.54 -8.02
C ALA A 693 -35.73 -7.11 -8.15
N ARG A 694 -35.97 -6.00 -8.84
CA ARG A 694 -37.29 -5.50 -9.26
C ARG A 694 -37.26 -5.24 -10.75
N LEU A 695 -38.42 -5.31 -11.38
CA LEU A 695 -38.56 -4.90 -12.78
C LEU A 695 -38.68 -3.37 -12.86
N ASN A 696 -37.92 -2.77 -13.77
CA ASN A 696 -38.04 -1.37 -14.13
C ASN A 696 -38.65 -1.27 -15.54
N ILE A 697 -39.94 -0.96 -15.63
CA ILE A 697 -40.70 -1.08 -16.87
C ILE A 697 -41.12 0.31 -17.35
N THR A 698 -40.70 0.69 -18.56
CA THR A 698 -41.16 1.90 -19.23
C THR A 698 -42.43 1.59 -20.00
N VAL A 699 -43.58 1.98 -19.45
CA VAL A 699 -44.90 1.62 -19.99
C VAL A 699 -45.35 2.64 -21.06
N PRO A 700 -45.68 2.20 -22.30
CA PRO A 700 -46.21 3.06 -23.34
C PRO A 700 -47.67 3.47 -23.07
N GLU A 701 -48.12 4.61 -23.63
CA GLU A 701 -49.49 5.10 -23.43
C GLU A 701 -50.55 4.03 -23.78
N GLY A 702 -51.59 3.87 -22.96
CA GLY A 702 -52.69 2.92 -23.21
C GLY A 702 -52.38 1.46 -22.88
N MET A 703 -51.28 1.21 -22.17
CA MET A 703 -50.98 -0.06 -21.48
C MET A 703 -50.81 0.23 -19.98
N THR A 704 -51.16 -0.74 -19.13
CA THR A 704 -50.80 -0.76 -17.71
C THR A 704 -50.14 -2.10 -17.39
N VAL A 705 -49.10 -2.05 -16.57
CA VAL A 705 -48.29 -3.23 -16.19
C VAL A 705 -48.29 -3.32 -14.67
N GLY A 706 -48.53 -4.51 -14.14
CA GLY A 706 -48.56 -4.76 -12.70
C GLY A 706 -47.15 -4.81 -12.10
N ASP A 707 -47.02 -4.34 -10.85
CA ASP A 707 -45.79 -4.42 -10.08
C ASP A 707 -45.70 -5.78 -9.38
N LEU A 708 -44.61 -6.51 -9.63
CA LEU A 708 -44.31 -7.80 -8.99
C LEU A 708 -43.57 -7.65 -7.64
N GLY A 709 -43.14 -6.45 -7.30
CA GLY A 709 -42.34 -6.19 -6.10
C GLY A 709 -40.93 -6.76 -6.21
N VAL A 710 -40.37 -7.20 -5.08
CA VAL A 710 -39.01 -7.78 -5.00
C VAL A 710 -39.05 -9.26 -5.34
N ILE A 711 -38.22 -9.66 -6.29
CA ILE A 711 -38.11 -11.02 -6.79
C ILE A 711 -36.72 -11.55 -6.42
N GLU A 712 -36.66 -12.68 -5.71
CA GLU A 712 -35.41 -13.40 -5.44
C GLU A 712 -35.09 -14.35 -6.60
N ILE A 713 -33.90 -14.25 -7.17
CA ILE A 713 -33.44 -15.09 -8.26
C ILE A 713 -32.39 -16.06 -7.66
N PRO A 714 -32.58 -17.38 -7.79
CA PRO A 714 -31.67 -18.36 -7.21
C PRO A 714 -30.26 -18.24 -7.82
N PRO A 715 -29.20 -18.67 -7.11
CA PRO A 715 -27.84 -18.69 -7.65
C PRO A 715 -27.75 -19.66 -8.85
N ASN A 716 -26.88 -19.36 -9.81
CA ASN A 716 -26.59 -20.19 -11.00
C ASN A 716 -27.87 -20.76 -11.65
N GLY A 717 -28.89 -19.91 -11.83
CA GLY A 717 -30.24 -20.37 -12.10
C GLY A 717 -31.11 -19.37 -12.86
N THR A 718 -32.31 -19.83 -13.20
CA THR A 718 -33.32 -19.00 -13.87
C THR A 718 -34.62 -19.01 -13.09
N ARG A 719 -35.39 -17.93 -13.22
CA ARG A 719 -36.73 -17.79 -12.65
C ARG A 719 -37.68 -17.25 -13.70
N GLN A 720 -38.72 -18.04 -14.01
CA GLN A 720 -39.81 -17.58 -14.85
C GLN A 720 -40.75 -16.69 -14.02
N ILE A 721 -41.15 -15.56 -14.59
CA ILE A 721 -42.05 -14.58 -13.98
C ILE A 721 -43.22 -14.27 -14.92
N GLU A 722 -44.40 -14.09 -14.34
CA GLU A 722 -45.61 -13.73 -15.06
C GLU A 722 -46.01 -12.30 -14.69
N ILE A 723 -45.93 -11.38 -15.65
CA ILE A 723 -46.23 -9.96 -15.43
C ILE A 723 -47.67 -9.70 -15.83
N PRO A 724 -48.57 -9.30 -14.91
CA PRO A 724 -49.93 -8.91 -15.26
C PRO A 724 -49.90 -7.68 -16.16
N THR A 725 -50.51 -7.75 -17.35
CA THR A 725 -50.64 -6.57 -18.23
C THR A 725 -52.09 -6.32 -18.60
N ARG A 726 -52.40 -5.05 -18.89
CA ARG A 726 -53.68 -4.65 -19.47
C ARG A 726 -53.47 -3.65 -20.59
N ALA A 727 -54.03 -3.93 -21.76
CA ALA A 727 -53.96 -3.06 -22.93
C ALA A 727 -55.34 -2.51 -23.30
N ASP A 728 -55.49 -1.18 -23.34
CA ASP A 728 -56.77 -0.51 -23.56
C ASP A 728 -57.02 -0.14 -25.05
N ARG A 729 -56.02 -0.35 -25.92
CA ARG A 729 -56.10 -0.07 -27.37
C ARG A 729 -55.46 -1.20 -28.18
N SER A 730 -56.07 -1.52 -29.33
CA SER A 730 -55.48 -2.44 -30.31
C SER A 730 -54.46 -1.71 -31.18
N ARG A 731 -53.18 -1.79 -30.79
CA ARG A 731 -52.03 -1.32 -31.57
C ARG A 731 -50.78 -2.11 -31.20
N SER A 732 -49.77 -2.05 -32.05
CA SER A 732 -48.41 -2.49 -31.69
C SER A 732 -47.79 -1.44 -30.77
N MET A 733 -47.25 -1.88 -29.63
CA MET A 733 -46.55 -1.04 -28.66
C MET A 733 -45.20 -1.69 -28.35
N THR A 734 -44.16 -0.88 -28.09
CA THR A 734 -42.88 -1.38 -27.59
C THR A 734 -42.82 -1.10 -26.09
N VAL A 735 -42.54 -2.14 -25.31
CA VAL A 735 -42.36 -2.05 -23.86
C VAL A 735 -40.89 -2.30 -23.58
N GLU A 736 -40.22 -1.33 -22.98
CA GLU A 736 -38.85 -1.49 -22.51
C GLU A 736 -38.90 -2.03 -21.07
N ILE A 737 -38.22 -3.15 -20.83
CA ILE A 737 -38.22 -3.85 -19.55
C ILE A 737 -36.76 -4.02 -19.14
N GLY A 738 -36.37 -3.30 -18.09
CA GLY A 738 -35.09 -3.46 -17.41
C GLY A 738 -35.25 -4.20 -16.09
N LEU A 739 -34.12 -4.63 -15.53
CA LEU A 739 -34.02 -5.18 -14.20
C LEU A 739 -33.20 -4.21 -13.33
N VAL A 740 -33.60 -4.03 -12.07
CA VAL A 740 -32.86 -3.20 -11.11
C VAL A 740 -32.74 -3.93 -9.78
N THR A 741 -31.68 -3.66 -9.04
CA THR A 741 -31.51 -4.11 -7.65
C THR A 741 -32.56 -3.50 -6.71
N THR A 742 -32.57 -3.91 -5.44
CA THR A 742 -33.49 -3.36 -4.43
C THR A 742 -33.25 -1.89 -4.07
N ASN A 743 -32.08 -1.36 -4.41
CA ASN A 743 -31.71 0.05 -4.27
C ASN A 743 -31.66 0.81 -5.61
N GLY A 744 -32.07 0.19 -6.72
CA GLY A 744 -32.29 0.88 -8.00
C GLY A 744 -31.09 0.88 -8.96
N VAL A 745 -30.04 0.11 -8.70
CA VAL A 745 -28.92 -0.11 -9.62
C VAL A 745 -29.39 -0.99 -10.78
N PRO A 746 -29.22 -0.59 -12.06
CA PRO A 746 -29.54 -1.42 -13.20
C PRO A 746 -28.79 -2.75 -13.21
N LEU A 747 -29.45 -3.82 -13.64
CA LEU A 747 -28.91 -5.17 -13.78
C LEU A 747 -29.11 -5.63 -15.24
N GLY A 748 -28.00 -6.00 -15.90
CA GLY A 748 -27.96 -6.36 -17.32
C GLY A 748 -28.55 -5.30 -18.27
N ASP A 749 -28.67 -5.68 -19.54
CA ASP A 749 -29.26 -4.83 -20.57
C ASP A 749 -30.81 -4.88 -20.53
N PRO A 750 -31.50 -3.73 -20.71
CA PRO A 750 -32.95 -3.72 -20.88
C PRO A 750 -33.36 -4.36 -22.20
N ILE A 751 -34.48 -5.09 -22.20
CA ILE A 751 -35.05 -5.69 -23.41
C ILE A 751 -36.19 -4.84 -23.96
N ASN A 752 -36.34 -4.83 -25.29
CA ASN A 752 -37.42 -4.14 -25.98
C ASN A 752 -38.44 -5.14 -26.54
N LEU A 753 -39.58 -5.27 -25.87
CA LEU A 753 -40.63 -6.20 -26.25
C LEU A 753 -41.66 -5.54 -27.16
N SER A 754 -41.80 -6.02 -28.39
CA SER A 754 -42.89 -5.60 -29.27
C SER A 754 -44.17 -6.37 -28.93
N VAL A 755 -45.14 -5.68 -28.32
CA VAL A 755 -46.42 -6.25 -27.88
C VAL A 755 -47.54 -5.79 -28.81
N HIS A 756 -48.19 -6.74 -29.47
CA HIS A 756 -49.37 -6.50 -30.29
C HIS A 756 -50.64 -6.79 -29.48
N SER A 757 -51.48 -5.77 -29.28
CA SER A 757 -52.76 -5.94 -28.58
C SER A 757 -53.92 -6.15 -29.56
N ASN A 758 -54.69 -7.22 -29.36
CA ASN A 758 -55.95 -7.47 -30.08
C ASN A 758 -57.20 -7.01 -29.29
N ALA A 759 -57.06 -6.00 -28.41
CA ALA A 759 -58.17 -5.48 -27.62
C ALA A 759 -59.25 -4.81 -28.52
N TYR A 760 -60.35 -5.51 -28.78
CA TYR A 760 -61.53 -4.95 -29.44
C TYR A 760 -62.15 -3.87 -28.55
N GLY A 761 -61.98 -2.61 -28.94
CA GLY A 761 -62.47 -1.49 -28.15
C GLY A 761 -63.98 -1.49 -27.93
N LYS A 762 -64.41 -0.70 -26.93
CA LYS A 762 -65.81 -0.37 -26.60
C LYS A 762 -66.75 -0.12 -27.79
N PRO A 763 -66.32 0.42 -28.97
CA PRO A 763 -67.23 0.64 -30.09
C PRO A 763 -67.93 -0.63 -30.59
N LEU A 764 -67.26 -1.78 -30.65
CA LEU A 764 -67.87 -3.01 -31.16
C LEU A 764 -68.96 -3.50 -30.19
N PHE A 765 -68.69 -3.42 -28.88
CA PHE A 765 -69.67 -3.71 -27.83
C PHE A 765 -70.87 -2.75 -27.89
N ILE A 766 -70.63 -1.44 -28.05
CA ILE A 766 -71.70 -0.43 -28.21
C ILE A 766 -72.51 -0.71 -29.48
N ILE A 767 -71.86 -1.02 -30.60
CA ILE A 767 -72.53 -1.37 -31.86
C ILE A 767 -73.39 -2.62 -31.67
N THR A 768 -72.90 -3.63 -30.94
CA THR A 768 -73.64 -4.87 -30.69
C THR A 768 -74.83 -4.63 -29.77
N ILE A 769 -74.68 -3.78 -28.74
CA ILE A 769 -75.82 -3.33 -27.91
C ILE A 769 -76.80 -2.52 -28.75
N CYS A 770 -76.35 -1.55 -29.55
CA CYS A 770 -77.21 -0.76 -30.41
C CYS A 770 -77.95 -1.63 -31.41
N ALA A 771 -77.28 -2.61 -32.03
CA ALA A 771 -77.90 -3.58 -32.92
C ALA A 771 -78.91 -4.46 -32.16
N GLY A 772 -78.59 -4.91 -30.95
CA GLY A 772 -79.50 -5.67 -30.10
C GLY A 772 -80.73 -4.88 -29.69
N VAL A 773 -80.56 -3.62 -29.28
CA VAL A 773 -81.65 -2.68 -28.96
C VAL A 773 -82.49 -2.40 -30.20
N LEU A 774 -81.87 -2.16 -31.36
CA LEU A 774 -82.55 -1.97 -32.63
C LEU A 774 -83.36 -3.22 -33.01
N LEU A 775 -82.82 -4.42 -32.79
CA LEU A 775 -83.49 -5.68 -33.08
C LEU A 775 -84.67 -5.90 -32.12
N VAL A 776 -84.53 -5.58 -30.83
CA VAL A 776 -85.65 -5.58 -29.86
C VAL A 776 -86.70 -4.55 -30.25
N PHE A 777 -86.30 -3.37 -30.72
CA PHE A 777 -87.22 -2.33 -31.18
C PHE A 777 -87.96 -2.74 -32.46
N LEU A 778 -87.26 -3.36 -33.42
CA LEU A 778 -87.86 -3.89 -34.65
C LEU A 778 -88.76 -5.10 -34.39
N ALA A 779 -88.37 -6.01 -33.49
CA ALA A 779 -89.19 -7.13 -33.05
C ALA A 779 -90.43 -6.65 -32.27
N GLY A 780 -90.27 -5.64 -31.40
CA GLY A 780 -91.36 -4.98 -30.69
C GLY A 780 -92.32 -4.27 -31.64
N ARG A 781 -91.80 -3.55 -32.64
CA ARG A 781 -92.59 -2.92 -33.71
C ARG A 781 -93.35 -3.97 -34.54
N ARG A 782 -92.72 -5.10 -34.87
CA ARG A 782 -93.37 -6.22 -35.58
C ARG A 782 -94.49 -6.85 -34.77
N LEU A 783 -94.29 -7.04 -33.46
CA LEU A 783 -95.31 -7.60 -32.57
C LEU A 783 -96.48 -6.61 -32.36
N TRP A 784 -96.21 -5.30 -32.34
CA TRP A 784 -97.22 -4.25 -32.22
C TRP A 784 -98.09 -4.09 -33.48
N HIS A 785 -97.50 -4.17 -34.68
CA HIS A 785 -98.28 -4.23 -35.94
C HIS A 785 -99.16 -5.49 -36.01
N ARG A 786 -98.69 -6.63 -35.48
CA ARG A 786 -99.47 -7.87 -35.40
C ARG A 786 -100.68 -7.78 -34.45
N PHE A 787 -100.63 -6.94 -33.42
CA PHE A 787 -101.76 -6.72 -32.51
C PHE A 787 -102.76 -5.65 -33.00
N ARG A 788 -102.41 -4.83 -34.01
CA ARG A 788 -103.30 -3.80 -34.58
C ARG A 788 -103.89 -4.11 -35.96
N GLY A 789 -103.50 -5.23 -36.58
CA GLY A 789 -104.16 -5.70 -37.80
C GLY A 789 -103.84 -4.89 -39.07
N GLU A 790 -102.64 -4.31 -39.16
CA GLU A 790 -102.15 -3.64 -40.38
C GLU A 790 -101.06 -4.49 -41.05
N PRO A 791 -101.14 -4.79 -42.36
CA PRO A 791 -100.09 -5.52 -43.09
C PRO A 791 -98.81 -4.69 -43.25
N ASP A 792 -97.65 -5.32 -43.09
CA ASP A 792 -96.33 -4.71 -43.32
C ASP A 792 -96.08 -4.59 -44.84
N PRO A 793 -95.62 -3.43 -45.37
CA PRO A 793 -95.32 -3.26 -46.79
C PRO A 793 -94.27 -4.23 -47.37
N ALA A 794 -93.53 -4.96 -46.53
CA ALA A 794 -92.58 -5.99 -46.96
C ALA A 794 -93.25 -7.29 -47.49
N ASP A 795 -94.57 -7.45 -47.31
CA ASP A 795 -95.35 -8.62 -47.75
C ASP A 795 -96.29 -8.31 -48.95
N LEU A 796 -96.11 -7.18 -49.65
CA LEU A 796 -96.82 -6.91 -50.90
C LEU A 796 -96.19 -7.71 -52.05
N ASP A 797 -97.05 -8.49 -52.73
CA ASP A 797 -96.75 -9.40 -53.83
C ASP A 797 -95.70 -8.86 -54.81
N ARG A 798 -94.62 -9.65 -54.97
CA ARG A 798 -93.65 -9.48 -56.04
C ARG A 798 -94.34 -9.86 -57.36
N PRO A 799 -94.39 -8.99 -58.38
CA PRO A 799 -94.95 -9.36 -59.68
C PRO A 799 -94.14 -10.53 -60.27
N GLU A 800 -94.83 -11.48 -60.90
CA GLU A 800 -94.19 -12.58 -61.61
C GLU A 800 -93.25 -12.02 -62.69
N PRO A 801 -92.03 -12.60 -62.85
CA PRO A 801 -91.05 -12.13 -63.82
C PRO A 801 -91.59 -12.29 -65.25
N ASP A 802 -91.43 -11.25 -66.07
CA ASP A 802 -91.78 -11.30 -67.48
C ASP A 802 -90.81 -12.19 -68.28
N GLU A 803 -91.15 -12.48 -69.54
CA GLU A 803 -90.39 -13.36 -70.43
C GLU A 803 -88.94 -12.85 -70.70
N ARG A 804 -88.65 -11.56 -70.48
CA ARG A 804 -87.31 -10.98 -70.60
C ARG A 804 -86.41 -11.30 -69.40
N ASP A 805 -86.96 -11.39 -68.18
CA ASP A 805 -86.19 -11.75 -66.98
C ASP A 805 -85.84 -13.25 -66.93
N ARG A 806 -86.65 -14.12 -67.56
CA ARG A 806 -86.30 -15.54 -67.75
C ARG A 806 -85.19 -15.75 -68.78
N LEU A 807 -85.12 -14.92 -69.82
CA LEU A 807 -84.05 -14.97 -70.82
C LEU A 807 -82.68 -14.48 -70.28
N MET A 808 -82.64 -13.60 -69.27
CA MET A 808 -81.38 -13.22 -68.62
C MET A 808 -80.83 -14.28 -67.65
N ALA A 809 -81.67 -15.16 -67.11
CA ALA A 809 -81.24 -16.25 -66.22
C ALA A 809 -80.63 -17.44 -66.96
N ASP A 810 -80.99 -17.68 -68.23
CA ASP A 810 -80.50 -18.80 -69.05
C ASP A 810 -79.18 -18.49 -69.80
N SER A 811 -78.77 -17.23 -69.84
CA SER A 811 -77.54 -16.80 -70.54
C SER A 811 -76.23 -17.01 -69.77
N ARG A 812 -76.26 -17.58 -68.55
CA ARG A 812 -75.06 -17.95 -67.76
C ARG A 812 -74.63 -19.41 -67.87
N ALA A 813 -75.33 -20.25 -68.63
CA ALA A 813 -75.00 -21.67 -68.80
C ALA A 813 -74.16 -22.01 -70.05
N LEU A 814 -73.80 -21.03 -70.90
CA LEU A 814 -73.08 -21.26 -72.15
C LEU A 814 -71.93 -20.25 -72.36
N HIS A 815 -70.95 -20.22 -71.46
CA HIS A 815 -69.58 -19.77 -71.77
C HIS A 815 -68.59 -20.58 -70.91
N SER A 816 -68.26 -21.79 -71.37
CA SER A 816 -66.93 -22.39 -71.22
C SER A 816 -66.27 -22.31 -72.60
N PRO A 817 -65.01 -21.86 -72.73
CA PRO A 817 -63.91 -22.83 -72.91
C PRO A 817 -62.51 -22.32 -72.45
N PRO A 818 -61.42 -23.12 -72.57
CA PRO A 818 -61.30 -24.57 -72.42
C PRO A 818 -60.16 -25.01 -71.48
N GLU A 819 -60.13 -26.31 -71.21
CA GLU A 819 -59.01 -27.07 -70.67
C GLU A 819 -57.67 -26.81 -71.41
N ARG A 820 -56.58 -26.78 -70.63
CA ARG A 820 -55.31 -27.42 -70.99
C ARG A 820 -54.66 -27.97 -69.74
N GLY A 821 -54.56 -29.30 -69.70
CA GLY A 821 -53.89 -30.04 -68.64
C GLY A 821 -52.39 -30.25 -68.88
N GLY A 822 -51.79 -30.92 -67.90
CA GLY A 822 -50.51 -31.63 -67.99
C GLY A 822 -49.31 -30.81 -67.52
N HIS A 823 -48.74 -31.13 -66.35
CA HIS A 823 -47.67 -32.13 -66.22
C HIS A 823 -47.07 -32.05 -64.81
N HIS A 824 -47.10 -33.16 -64.07
CA HIS A 824 -46.07 -33.51 -63.07
C HIS A 824 -44.84 -34.02 -63.86
N PRO A 825 -43.58 -33.94 -63.39
CA PRO A 825 -43.18 -34.66 -62.17
C PRO A 825 -41.95 -34.09 -61.40
N ASP A 826 -41.64 -34.81 -60.31
CA ASP A 826 -40.31 -35.10 -59.74
C ASP A 826 -39.38 -33.98 -59.26
N GLY A 827 -39.13 -34.02 -57.94
CA GLY A 827 -37.96 -34.75 -57.45
C GLY A 827 -36.68 -33.94 -57.19
N GLY A 828 -36.21 -34.01 -55.95
CA GLY A 828 -34.81 -34.34 -55.72
C GLY A 828 -33.97 -33.37 -54.88
N HIS A 829 -33.82 -33.74 -53.61
CA HIS A 829 -32.56 -33.78 -52.84
C HIS A 829 -31.65 -32.55 -52.78
N ARG A 830 -31.53 -31.97 -51.58
CA ARG A 830 -30.39 -32.23 -50.67
C ARG A 830 -30.74 -31.85 -49.24
#